data_AF-A0A285Z499-F1
#
_entry.id   AF-A0A285Z499-F1
#
_cell.length_a   1.000
_cell.length_b   1.000
_cell.length_c   1.000
_cell.angle_alpha   90.00
_cell.angle_beta   90.00
_cell.angle_gamma   90.00
#
_symmetry.space_group_name_H-M   'P 1'
#
loop_
_entity.id
_entity.type
_entity.pdbx_description
1 polymer ?
#
loop_
_entity_poly.entity_id
_entity_poly.type
_entity_poly.pdbx_seq_one_letter_code
_entity_poly.pdbx_strand_id
1 'polypeptide(L)'
;MIQDFSEQSKSLMSQLKVDSLAGMDDLSFEELCEQLGDMVDIGEARQLHEQVRRARNQTLLDEKSIIIRHSPLVPKRLQDVNDGPIERPGRYCAPGDVASMFSPAAYLAELYKQAKELYPAKNPWHIDERRPDLRQLVLSQNNLDTPISALSLSNEILLSRAIAALTQEGSPALNNDQLLEALSADVGTSTTPYHHHYNRLRQVFVQNDADLSHLLAAPRFAKHLNDAALACLHYDISPALRCLLTDDINEENAEAQFIKYFPGMTPTSMMQPARLRSWFGLTDAELQGFMGEMDKAEYIGRTLTARADDEIIQLTLSDTPPNMRYVRLYPLHNGTWQLAFKFQINRVVKFELSGPFALELRASDFGYDLFLPDEEYRHSFEWADVPAEAALTAKWTRSASADHESRESTLTVTCTRLSIAAYLLQLNKIVRLYKVTQLSPRALQDIINSVDPSQITDQTLAVVFRTAHSVKRYGIDHQDALLMARGFISEASDGIEKSQFDRLFNDPPLVAGGLIRDNTRLRLHPDHASEHADIKATLKRACQTDDEGLLELGRLISGLADADVGMNVIMSHLSALYTLSLWARHHGLTLTELRQLLQMMGAPHPMHSLDNSGWQLLLQEVRSTTDWMAARGWTVHDLQLMTRADGRAGRERALHCRRAEQAPVDRRPERRTGDKQPYRRSDVGPAAVHPLHPVDPRGPGQRAPCCAGSPVLQGLDALERQLCQLGSRANADVLPRKLHRPDSAPGANPGNGRHAANAGAGADQ
;
A
#
# COMPACT_ATOMS: atom_id res chain seq x y z
N MET A 1 -72.96 -14.64 -18.58
CA MET A 1 -74.29 -14.15 -18.16
C MET A 1 -74.23 -12.63 -18.29
N ILE A 2 -75.01 -12.02 -19.18
CA ILE A 2 -74.90 -10.59 -19.51
C ILE A 2 -75.52 -9.81 -18.35
N GLN A 3 -74.68 -9.19 -17.50
CA GLN A 3 -75.18 -8.16 -16.59
C GLN A 3 -75.54 -6.94 -17.44
N ASP A 4 -76.80 -6.51 -17.38
CA ASP A 4 -77.27 -5.30 -18.04
C ASP A 4 -76.63 -4.08 -17.38
N PHE A 5 -75.50 -3.65 -17.94
CA PHE A 5 -74.89 -2.35 -17.63
C PHE A 5 -75.78 -1.23 -18.15
N SER A 6 -75.79 -0.08 -17.46
CA SER A 6 -76.58 1.07 -17.88
C SER A 6 -76.14 1.56 -19.28
N GLU A 7 -77.05 2.16 -20.04
CA GLU A 7 -76.76 2.79 -21.34
C GLU A 7 -75.56 3.76 -21.26
N GLN A 8 -75.42 4.46 -20.13
CA GLN A 8 -74.27 5.35 -19.85
C GLN A 8 -72.96 4.58 -19.74
N SER A 9 -72.92 3.45 -19.01
CA SER A 9 -71.71 2.62 -18.90
C SER A 9 -71.27 2.05 -20.25
N LYS A 10 -72.23 1.68 -21.11
CA LYS A 10 -71.97 1.18 -22.48
C LYS A 10 -71.42 2.27 -23.40
N SER A 11 -71.94 3.49 -23.30
CA SER A 11 -71.42 4.66 -24.01
C SER A 11 -69.97 4.97 -23.61
N LEU A 12 -69.69 5.00 -22.30
CA LEU A 12 -68.36 5.28 -21.75
C LEU A 12 -67.33 4.20 -22.11
N MET A 13 -67.70 2.91 -22.08
CA MET A 13 -66.84 1.80 -22.56
C MET A 13 -66.45 1.95 -24.03
N SER A 14 -67.40 2.34 -24.89
CA SER A 14 -67.14 2.54 -26.33
C SER A 14 -66.18 3.69 -26.60
N GLN A 15 -66.23 4.75 -25.76
CA GLN A 15 -65.39 5.94 -25.89
C GLN A 15 -63.98 5.71 -25.33
N LEU A 16 -63.86 4.94 -24.25
CA LEU A 16 -62.58 4.49 -23.69
C LEU A 16 -61.94 3.32 -24.47
N LYS A 17 -62.63 2.80 -25.50
CA LYS A 17 -62.21 1.65 -26.32
C LYS A 17 -61.91 0.40 -25.50
N VAL A 18 -62.73 0.13 -24.48
CA VAL A 18 -62.57 -1.07 -23.64
C VAL A 18 -63.70 -2.04 -23.92
N ASP A 19 -63.34 -3.30 -24.18
CA ASP A 19 -64.28 -4.36 -24.55
C ASP A 19 -65.13 -4.86 -23.37
N SER A 20 -64.71 -4.57 -22.12
CA SER A 20 -65.48 -4.88 -20.90
C SER A 20 -65.13 -3.94 -19.75
N LEU A 21 -66.07 -3.70 -18.84
CA LEU A 21 -65.82 -2.94 -17.59
C LEU A 21 -64.73 -3.60 -16.72
N ALA A 22 -64.59 -4.92 -16.78
CA ALA A 22 -63.55 -5.64 -16.05
C ALA A 22 -62.13 -5.36 -16.60
N GLY A 23 -62.01 -4.94 -17.87
CA GLY A 23 -60.72 -4.56 -18.47
C GLY A 23 -60.23 -3.16 -18.07
N MET A 24 -61.00 -2.42 -17.26
CA MET A 24 -60.60 -1.14 -16.67
C MET A 24 -60.06 -1.29 -15.24
N ASP A 25 -59.79 -2.53 -14.80
CA ASP A 25 -59.47 -2.83 -13.40
C ASP A 25 -58.08 -2.38 -12.95
N ASP A 26 -57.17 -2.19 -13.89
CA ASP A 26 -55.81 -1.71 -13.65
C ASP A 26 -55.75 -0.20 -13.33
N LEU A 27 -56.83 0.56 -13.56
CA LEU A 27 -56.87 2.01 -13.30
C LEU A 27 -57.29 2.31 -11.86
N SER A 28 -56.51 3.16 -11.19
CA SER A 28 -56.92 3.80 -9.94
C SER A 28 -58.08 4.77 -10.16
N PHE A 29 -58.73 5.19 -9.06
CA PHE A 29 -59.81 6.18 -9.13
C PHE A 29 -59.31 7.50 -9.72
N GLU A 30 -58.10 7.93 -9.34
CA GLU A 30 -57.46 9.15 -9.82
C GLU A 30 -57.13 9.06 -11.31
N GLU A 31 -56.53 7.95 -11.78
CA GLU A 31 -56.23 7.76 -13.21
C GLU A 31 -57.50 7.69 -14.06
N LEU A 32 -58.55 7.05 -13.53
CA LEU A 32 -59.86 7.01 -14.17
C LEU A 32 -60.48 8.41 -14.28
N CYS A 33 -60.35 9.24 -13.24
CA CYS A 33 -60.76 10.65 -13.30
C CYS A 33 -59.94 11.43 -14.33
N GLU A 34 -58.62 11.23 -14.38
CA GLU A 34 -57.73 11.92 -15.33
C GLU A 34 -58.04 11.55 -16.79
N GLN A 35 -58.28 10.27 -17.06
CA GLN A 35 -58.66 9.80 -18.40
C GLN A 35 -60.06 10.26 -18.83
N LEU A 36 -60.98 10.40 -17.89
CA LEU A 36 -62.34 10.89 -18.14
C LEU A 36 -62.41 12.43 -18.23
N GLY A 37 -61.45 13.15 -17.65
CA GLY A 37 -61.37 14.61 -17.69
C GLY A 37 -62.69 15.29 -17.26
N ASP A 38 -63.12 16.29 -18.04
CA ASP A 38 -64.37 17.04 -17.77
C ASP A 38 -65.65 16.31 -18.23
N MET A 39 -65.55 15.06 -18.71
CA MET A 39 -66.68 14.35 -19.32
C MET A 39 -67.68 13.78 -18.32
N VAL A 40 -67.27 13.62 -17.06
CA VAL A 40 -68.03 12.89 -16.03
C VAL A 40 -67.87 13.64 -14.69
N ASP A 41 -68.95 13.80 -13.93
CA ASP A 41 -68.86 14.38 -12.58
C ASP A 41 -68.13 13.42 -11.63
N ILE A 42 -67.50 13.95 -10.57
CA ILE A 42 -66.79 13.16 -9.55
C ILE A 42 -67.70 12.07 -8.95
N GLY A 43 -68.99 12.37 -8.79
CA GLY A 43 -69.98 11.40 -8.32
C GLY A 43 -70.21 10.24 -9.30
N GLU A 44 -70.29 10.53 -10.59
CA GLU A 44 -70.47 9.54 -11.65
C GLU A 44 -69.19 8.71 -11.88
N ALA A 45 -68.01 9.34 -11.82
CA ALA A 45 -66.72 8.66 -11.90
C ALA A 45 -66.55 7.65 -10.73
N ARG A 46 -67.00 8.02 -9.53
CA ARG A 46 -66.98 7.12 -8.36
C ARG A 46 -67.93 5.92 -8.54
N GLN A 47 -69.12 6.16 -9.07
CA GLN A 47 -70.06 5.06 -9.37
C GLN A 47 -69.51 4.13 -10.44
N LEU A 48 -68.89 4.67 -11.49
CA LEU A 48 -68.26 3.88 -12.54
C LEU A 48 -67.09 3.05 -11.98
N HIS A 49 -66.22 3.65 -11.17
CA HIS A 49 -65.11 2.93 -10.53
C HIS A 49 -65.62 1.79 -9.63
N GLU A 50 -66.72 2.00 -8.90
CA GLU A 50 -67.32 0.93 -8.09
C GLU A 50 -67.97 -0.17 -8.95
N GLN A 51 -68.58 0.18 -10.08
CA GLN A 51 -69.09 -0.80 -11.07
C GLN A 51 -67.96 -1.63 -11.67
N VAL A 52 -66.83 -1.01 -12.06
CA VAL A 52 -65.60 -1.68 -12.52
C VAL A 52 -65.10 -2.67 -11.48
N ARG A 53 -65.01 -2.24 -10.21
CA ARG A 53 -64.56 -3.10 -9.11
C ARG A 53 -65.50 -4.29 -8.86
N ARG A 54 -66.82 -4.08 -8.95
CA ARG A 54 -67.81 -5.16 -8.82
C ARG A 54 -67.73 -6.15 -9.99
N ALA A 55 -67.62 -5.65 -11.22
CA ALA A 55 -67.46 -6.47 -12.41
C ALA A 55 -66.20 -7.34 -12.30
N ARG A 56 -65.06 -6.75 -11.91
CA ARG A 56 -63.80 -7.46 -11.67
C ARG A 56 -63.93 -8.56 -10.62
N ASN A 57 -64.50 -8.25 -9.46
CA ASN A 57 -64.70 -9.22 -8.40
C ASN A 57 -65.57 -10.40 -8.86
N GLN A 58 -66.61 -10.13 -9.66
CA GLN A 58 -67.44 -11.19 -10.23
C GLN A 58 -66.65 -12.05 -11.21
N THR A 59 -65.90 -11.45 -12.14
CA THR A 59 -65.03 -12.19 -13.08
C THR A 59 -64.01 -13.08 -12.34
N LEU A 60 -63.37 -12.56 -11.28
CA LEU A 60 -62.43 -13.32 -10.46
C LEU A 60 -63.11 -14.48 -9.70
N LEU A 61 -64.34 -14.29 -9.23
CA LEU A 61 -65.11 -15.37 -8.58
C LEU A 61 -65.49 -16.46 -9.59
N ASP A 62 -65.95 -16.05 -10.77
CA ASP A 62 -66.31 -16.96 -11.85
C ASP A 62 -65.08 -17.78 -12.28
N GLU A 63 -63.95 -17.11 -12.53
CA GLU A 63 -62.67 -17.75 -12.87
C GLU A 63 -62.20 -18.71 -11.76
N LYS A 64 -62.19 -18.29 -10.50
CA LYS A 64 -61.82 -19.16 -9.37
C LYS A 64 -62.73 -20.37 -9.27
N SER A 65 -64.03 -20.20 -9.48
CA SER A 65 -65.00 -21.30 -9.40
C SER A 65 -64.73 -22.35 -10.49
N ILE A 66 -64.44 -21.89 -11.70
CA ILE A 66 -64.08 -22.71 -12.86
C ILE A 66 -62.76 -23.45 -12.59
N ILE A 67 -61.70 -22.73 -12.16
CA ILE A 67 -60.41 -23.33 -11.83
C ILE A 67 -60.62 -24.43 -10.77
N ILE A 68 -61.20 -24.11 -9.61
CA ILE A 68 -61.38 -25.10 -8.51
C ILE A 68 -62.10 -26.36 -8.98
N ARG A 69 -63.16 -26.25 -9.79
CA ARG A 69 -63.91 -27.40 -10.31
C ARG A 69 -63.06 -28.28 -11.22
N HIS A 70 -62.23 -27.67 -12.08
CA HIS A 70 -61.32 -28.39 -12.96
C HIS A 70 -60.05 -28.95 -12.27
N SER A 71 -59.92 -28.81 -10.95
CA SER A 71 -58.77 -29.35 -10.22
C SER A 71 -58.70 -30.88 -10.29
N PRO A 72 -57.51 -31.47 -10.55
CA PRO A 72 -57.33 -32.92 -10.58
C PRO A 72 -57.56 -33.57 -9.20
N LEU A 73 -57.56 -32.78 -8.13
CA LEU A 73 -57.81 -33.24 -6.76
C LEU A 73 -59.31 -33.28 -6.41
N VAL A 74 -60.17 -32.66 -7.22
CA VAL A 74 -61.61 -32.59 -6.97
C VAL A 74 -62.33 -33.82 -7.58
N PRO A 75 -63.32 -34.41 -6.90
CA PRO A 75 -64.06 -35.56 -7.43
C PRO A 75 -64.74 -35.27 -8.79
N LYS A 76 -64.67 -36.22 -9.73
CA LYS A 76 -65.22 -36.11 -11.10
C LYS A 76 -66.69 -35.65 -11.18
N ARG A 77 -67.50 -35.92 -10.15
CA ARG A 77 -68.91 -35.49 -10.10
C ARG A 77 -69.11 -33.98 -10.06
N LEU A 78 -68.09 -33.23 -9.64
CA LEU A 78 -68.11 -31.76 -9.57
C LEU A 78 -67.46 -31.10 -10.79
N GLN A 79 -66.90 -31.90 -11.71
CA GLN A 79 -66.21 -31.45 -12.94
C GLN A 79 -67.15 -31.35 -14.15
N ASP A 80 -68.35 -31.91 -14.08
CA ASP A 80 -69.28 -32.14 -15.21
C ASP A 80 -70.23 -30.95 -15.51
N VAL A 81 -69.83 -29.73 -15.16
CA VAL A 81 -70.62 -28.51 -15.46
C VAL A 81 -70.12 -27.92 -16.77
N ASN A 82 -71.05 -27.58 -17.66
CA ASN A 82 -70.80 -27.05 -19.00
C ASN A 82 -70.33 -25.59 -18.90
N ASP A 83 -69.11 -25.38 -18.41
CA ASP A 83 -68.47 -24.08 -18.34
C ASP A 83 -68.02 -23.68 -19.76
N GLY A 84 -68.21 -22.41 -20.14
CA GLY A 84 -67.92 -21.91 -21.49
C GLY A 84 -66.45 -22.11 -21.93
N PRO A 85 -66.08 -21.75 -23.17
CA PRO A 85 -64.72 -21.97 -23.67
C PRO A 85 -63.71 -21.16 -22.84
N ILE A 86 -62.91 -21.86 -22.04
CA ILE A 86 -61.77 -21.30 -21.30
C ILE A 86 -60.54 -21.43 -22.22
N GLU A 87 -59.67 -20.42 -22.28
CA GLU A 87 -58.41 -20.50 -23.04
C GLU A 87 -57.35 -21.40 -22.35
N ARG A 88 -57.51 -21.67 -21.04
CA ARG A 88 -56.63 -22.54 -20.23
C ARG A 88 -57.37 -23.61 -19.39
N PRO A 89 -58.12 -24.56 -19.96
CA PRO A 89 -58.66 -25.67 -19.18
C PRO A 89 -57.65 -26.84 -19.18
N GLY A 90 -57.15 -27.21 -17.99
CA GLY A 90 -56.58 -28.54 -17.75
C GLY A 90 -55.07 -28.67 -17.53
N ARG A 91 -54.30 -27.58 -17.39
CA ARG A 91 -52.87 -27.67 -17.05
C ARG A 91 -52.59 -27.12 -15.65
N TYR A 92 -52.63 -28.03 -14.69
CA TYR A 92 -52.17 -27.78 -13.33
C TYR A 92 -50.67 -28.00 -13.23
N CYS A 93 -50.01 -27.16 -12.46
CA CYS A 93 -48.59 -27.24 -12.16
C CYS A 93 -48.38 -27.67 -10.69
N ALA A 94 -47.19 -28.20 -10.40
CA ALA A 94 -46.83 -28.57 -9.03
C ALA A 94 -46.54 -27.32 -8.18
N PRO A 95 -46.68 -27.39 -6.84
CA PRO A 95 -46.19 -26.34 -5.96
C PRO A 95 -44.68 -26.12 -6.17
N GLY A 96 -44.27 -24.86 -6.35
CA GLY A 96 -42.87 -24.49 -6.64
C GLY A 96 -42.51 -24.39 -8.12
N ASP A 97 -43.40 -24.80 -9.02
CA ASP A 97 -43.21 -24.63 -10.47
C ASP A 97 -43.35 -23.13 -10.85
N VAL A 98 -42.45 -22.65 -11.71
CA VAL A 98 -42.43 -21.29 -12.26
C VAL A 98 -43.74 -20.94 -12.98
N ALA A 99 -44.41 -21.95 -13.55
CA ALA A 99 -45.70 -21.78 -14.22
C ALA A 99 -46.88 -21.58 -13.24
N SER A 100 -46.66 -21.72 -11.93
CA SER A 100 -47.71 -21.49 -10.94
C SER A 100 -48.08 -20.02 -10.83
N MET A 101 -49.38 -19.74 -10.72
CA MET A 101 -49.93 -18.40 -10.45
C MET A 101 -49.51 -17.87 -9.06
N PHE A 102 -49.05 -18.77 -8.18
CA PHE A 102 -48.55 -18.43 -6.85
C PHE A 102 -47.03 -18.53 -6.75
N SER A 103 -46.34 -18.70 -7.88
CA SER A 103 -44.87 -18.74 -7.90
C SER A 103 -44.28 -17.35 -7.62
N PRO A 104 -43.02 -17.29 -7.16
CA PRO A 104 -42.28 -16.03 -7.10
C PRO A 104 -42.17 -15.34 -8.47
N ALA A 105 -42.18 -16.09 -9.58
CA ALA A 105 -42.16 -15.51 -10.93
C ALA A 105 -43.48 -14.80 -11.28
N ALA A 106 -44.63 -15.36 -10.90
CA ALA A 106 -45.93 -14.70 -11.03
C ALA A 106 -46.00 -13.44 -10.15
N TYR A 107 -45.48 -13.51 -8.92
CA TYR A 107 -45.36 -12.35 -8.04
C TYR A 107 -44.46 -11.27 -8.66
N LEU A 108 -43.30 -11.64 -9.21
CA LEU A 108 -42.37 -10.70 -9.86
C LEU A 108 -42.99 -10.06 -11.10
N ALA A 109 -43.76 -10.80 -11.89
CA ALA A 109 -44.45 -10.28 -13.08
C ALA A 109 -45.48 -9.21 -12.69
N GLU A 110 -46.29 -9.48 -11.67
CA GLU A 110 -47.26 -8.50 -11.16
C GLU A 110 -46.54 -7.30 -10.53
N LEU A 111 -45.49 -7.53 -9.73
CA LEU A 111 -44.70 -6.45 -9.13
C LEU A 111 -44.07 -5.56 -10.18
N TYR A 112 -43.50 -6.13 -11.25
CA TYR A 112 -42.90 -5.36 -12.34
C TYR A 112 -43.95 -4.59 -13.14
N LYS A 113 -45.11 -5.19 -13.43
CA LYS A 113 -46.25 -4.50 -14.08
C LYS A 113 -46.63 -3.23 -13.33
N GLN A 114 -46.85 -3.35 -12.01
CA GLN A 114 -47.26 -2.23 -11.18
C GLN A 114 -46.13 -1.21 -10.94
N ALA A 115 -44.89 -1.68 -10.73
CA ALA A 115 -43.76 -0.82 -10.43
C ALA A 115 -43.27 0.01 -11.64
N LYS A 116 -43.56 -0.45 -12.87
CA LYS A 116 -43.16 0.25 -14.10
C LYS A 116 -43.86 1.60 -14.25
N GLU A 117 -45.12 1.70 -13.85
CA GLU A 117 -45.93 2.92 -13.97
C GLU A 117 -45.57 4.01 -12.93
N LEU A 118 -44.72 3.71 -11.94
CA LEU A 118 -44.35 4.65 -10.87
C LEU A 118 -43.62 5.91 -11.35
N TYR A 119 -42.89 5.81 -12.47
CA TYR A 119 -42.15 6.93 -13.04
C TYR A 119 -42.43 7.01 -14.55
N PRO A 120 -42.47 8.21 -15.15
CA PRO A 120 -42.57 8.34 -16.60
C PRO A 120 -41.36 7.69 -17.31
N ALA A 121 -41.59 7.13 -18.50
CA ALA A 121 -40.56 6.35 -19.23
C ALA A 121 -39.22 7.08 -19.45
N LYS A 122 -39.20 8.42 -19.57
CA LYS A 122 -37.97 9.22 -19.77
C LYS A 122 -37.27 9.63 -18.47
N ASN A 123 -37.80 9.27 -17.31
CA ASN A 123 -37.24 9.64 -16.02
C ASN A 123 -36.04 8.71 -15.68
N PRO A 124 -34.88 9.23 -15.23
CA PRO A 124 -33.75 8.40 -14.81
C PRO A 124 -34.08 7.34 -13.75
N TRP A 125 -35.13 7.57 -12.95
CA TRP A 125 -35.60 6.64 -11.90
C TRP A 125 -36.55 5.55 -12.42
N HIS A 126 -36.97 5.61 -13.68
CA HIS A 126 -37.82 4.60 -14.31
C HIS A 126 -37.12 3.23 -14.32
N ILE A 127 -37.87 2.17 -14.03
CA ILE A 127 -37.29 0.83 -13.79
C ILE A 127 -36.53 0.30 -15.01
N ASP A 128 -37.04 0.53 -16.22
CA ASP A 128 -36.38 0.08 -17.45
C ASP A 128 -35.14 0.90 -17.79
N GLU A 129 -35.06 2.15 -17.34
CA GLU A 129 -33.89 3.01 -17.54
C GLU A 129 -32.76 2.66 -16.57
N ARG A 130 -33.09 2.44 -15.29
CA ARG A 130 -32.11 2.07 -14.25
C ARG A 130 -31.78 0.58 -14.23
N ARG A 131 -32.62 -0.31 -14.76
CA ARG A 131 -32.44 -1.78 -14.82
C ARG A 131 -33.05 -2.40 -16.08
N PRO A 132 -32.46 -2.18 -17.27
CA PRO A 132 -32.95 -2.72 -18.54
C PRO A 132 -32.89 -4.25 -18.60
N ASP A 133 -32.04 -4.87 -17.78
CA ASP A 133 -31.91 -6.31 -17.61
C ASP A 133 -33.20 -6.97 -17.09
N LEU A 134 -33.99 -6.28 -16.26
CA LEU A 134 -35.24 -6.82 -15.71
C LEU A 134 -36.30 -7.06 -16.78
N ARG A 135 -36.37 -6.19 -17.80
CA ARG A 135 -37.29 -6.35 -18.93
C ARG A 135 -36.95 -7.55 -19.80
N GLN A 136 -35.67 -7.91 -19.85
CA GLN A 136 -35.15 -9.03 -20.66
C GLN A 136 -35.08 -10.34 -19.87
N LEU A 137 -35.39 -10.31 -18.57
CA LEU A 137 -35.32 -11.47 -17.70
C LEU A 137 -36.33 -12.55 -18.13
N VAL A 138 -35.83 -13.72 -18.49
CA VAL A 138 -36.66 -14.87 -18.84
C VAL A 138 -37.18 -15.55 -17.57
N LEU A 139 -38.50 -15.67 -17.43
CA LEU A 139 -39.12 -16.42 -16.34
C LEU A 139 -39.02 -17.93 -16.62
N SER A 140 -38.03 -18.59 -16.02
CA SER A 140 -37.76 -20.02 -16.19
C SER A 140 -37.52 -20.71 -14.85
N GLN A 141 -37.73 -22.03 -14.79
CA GLN A 141 -37.48 -22.81 -13.57
C GLN A 141 -36.02 -22.71 -13.13
N ASN A 142 -35.08 -22.68 -14.09
CA ASN A 142 -33.66 -22.52 -13.78
C ASN A 142 -33.37 -21.19 -13.08
N ASN A 143 -33.96 -20.08 -13.53
CA ASN A 143 -33.77 -18.77 -12.89
C ASN A 143 -34.45 -18.68 -11.51
N LEU A 144 -35.50 -19.48 -11.28
CA LEU A 144 -36.19 -19.56 -9.99
C LEU A 144 -35.38 -20.38 -8.97
N ASP A 145 -34.83 -21.52 -9.39
CA ASP A 145 -34.28 -22.53 -8.48
C ASP A 145 -32.77 -22.46 -8.33
N THR A 146 -32.03 -21.94 -9.32
CA THR A 146 -30.56 -21.98 -9.31
C THR A 146 -30.00 -20.92 -8.37
N PRO A 147 -29.33 -21.30 -7.26
CA PRO A 147 -28.69 -20.32 -6.40
C PRO A 147 -27.46 -19.72 -7.10
N ILE A 148 -27.42 -18.40 -7.15
CA ILE A 148 -26.30 -17.63 -7.70
C ILE A 148 -25.77 -16.65 -6.65
N SER A 149 -24.52 -16.20 -6.82
CA SER A 149 -23.95 -15.18 -5.95
C SER A 149 -24.56 -13.81 -6.26
N ALA A 150 -25.12 -13.14 -5.26
CA ALA A 150 -25.61 -11.78 -5.42
C ALA A 150 -24.50 -10.81 -5.88
N LEU A 151 -23.26 -11.05 -5.47
CA LEU A 151 -22.11 -10.25 -5.89
C LEU A 151 -21.75 -10.49 -7.36
N SER A 152 -21.85 -11.72 -7.87
CA SER A 152 -21.59 -11.98 -9.30
C SER A 152 -22.64 -11.30 -10.17
N LEU A 153 -23.91 -11.31 -9.75
CA LEU A 153 -24.98 -10.60 -10.44
C LEU A 153 -24.74 -9.08 -10.42
N SER A 154 -24.32 -8.53 -9.28
CA SER A 154 -23.96 -7.11 -9.19
C SER A 154 -22.82 -6.76 -10.15
N ASN A 155 -21.79 -7.60 -10.25
CA ASN A 155 -20.67 -7.38 -11.16
C ASN A 155 -21.12 -7.46 -12.63
N GLU A 156 -21.98 -8.39 -12.99
CA GLU A 156 -22.53 -8.50 -14.34
C GLU A 156 -23.32 -7.24 -14.75
N ILE A 157 -24.15 -6.72 -13.85
CA ILE A 157 -24.88 -5.47 -14.06
C ILE A 157 -23.92 -4.28 -14.21
N LEU A 158 -22.90 -4.17 -13.35
CA LEU A 158 -21.93 -3.08 -13.41
C LEU A 158 -21.06 -3.15 -14.68
N LEU A 159 -20.59 -4.33 -15.07
CA LEU A 159 -19.78 -4.53 -16.27
C LEU A 159 -20.55 -4.21 -17.55
N SER A 160 -21.79 -4.70 -17.68
CA SER A 160 -22.64 -4.39 -18.85
C SER A 160 -22.91 -2.88 -18.99
N ARG A 161 -23.15 -2.19 -17.86
CA ARG A 161 -23.30 -0.73 -17.83
C ARG A 161 -22.02 0.01 -18.19
N ALA A 162 -20.87 -0.44 -17.67
CA ALA A 162 -19.58 0.16 -17.99
C ALA A 162 -19.23 0.00 -19.47
N ILE A 163 -19.48 -1.16 -20.06
CA ILE A 163 -19.30 -1.41 -21.51
C ILE A 163 -20.18 -0.45 -22.32
N ALA A 164 -21.46 -0.33 -21.96
CA ALA A 164 -22.38 0.57 -22.66
C ALA A 164 -21.95 2.03 -22.57
N ALA A 165 -21.42 2.47 -21.42
CA ALA A 165 -20.97 3.85 -21.22
C ALA A 165 -19.66 4.19 -21.94
N LEU A 166 -18.76 3.21 -22.09
CA LEU A 166 -17.44 3.40 -22.72
C LEU A 166 -17.43 3.11 -24.22
N THR A 167 -18.47 2.46 -24.76
CA THR A 167 -18.58 2.20 -26.20
C THR A 167 -18.92 3.51 -26.93
N GLN A 168 -18.00 3.98 -27.78
CA GLN A 168 -18.22 5.17 -28.60
C GLN A 168 -19.28 4.90 -29.69
N GLU A 169 -20.08 5.92 -30.02
CA GLU A 169 -21.08 5.83 -31.10
C GLU A 169 -20.41 5.41 -32.42
N GLY A 170 -20.88 4.30 -33.00
CA GLY A 170 -20.37 3.76 -34.28
C GLY A 170 -19.19 2.79 -34.16
N SER A 171 -18.67 2.53 -32.95
CA SER A 171 -17.63 1.51 -32.71
C SER A 171 -18.24 0.17 -32.28
N PRO A 172 -17.56 -0.98 -32.53
CA PRO A 172 -18.00 -2.26 -31.96
C PRO A 172 -18.01 -2.19 -30.43
N ALA A 173 -19.01 -2.82 -29.82
CA ALA A 173 -19.12 -2.89 -28.36
C ALA A 173 -17.84 -3.50 -27.75
N LEU A 174 -17.33 -2.86 -26.69
CA LEU A 174 -16.19 -3.36 -25.94
C LEU A 174 -16.52 -4.74 -25.37
N ASN A 175 -15.58 -5.67 -25.46
CA ASN A 175 -15.71 -6.94 -24.75
C ASN A 175 -15.24 -6.79 -23.28
N ASN A 176 -15.53 -7.81 -22.45
CA ASN A 176 -15.15 -7.79 -21.04
C ASN A 176 -13.63 -7.63 -20.83
N ASP A 177 -12.81 -8.26 -21.67
CA ASP A 177 -11.35 -8.22 -21.54
C ASP A 177 -10.79 -6.82 -21.85
N GLN A 178 -11.31 -6.15 -22.87
CA GLN A 178 -10.98 -4.77 -23.24
C GLN A 178 -11.40 -3.79 -22.15
N LEU A 179 -12.56 -4.01 -21.52
CA LEU A 179 -12.97 -3.21 -20.37
C LEU A 179 -12.00 -3.39 -19.19
N LEU A 180 -11.62 -4.64 -18.87
CA LEU A 180 -10.67 -4.93 -17.80
C LEU A 180 -9.27 -4.36 -18.10
N GLU A 181 -8.85 -4.33 -19.36
CA GLU A 181 -7.63 -3.66 -19.81
C GLU A 181 -7.73 -2.14 -19.60
N ALA A 182 -8.84 -1.51 -19.99
CA ALA A 182 -9.06 -0.08 -19.77
C ALA A 182 -9.04 0.28 -18.27
N LEU A 183 -9.70 -0.51 -17.42
CA LEU A 183 -9.69 -0.34 -15.96
C LEU A 183 -8.31 -0.55 -15.33
N SER A 184 -7.44 -1.32 -15.98
CA SER A 184 -6.08 -1.53 -15.50
C SER A 184 -5.17 -0.32 -15.66
N ALA A 185 -5.49 0.56 -16.62
CA ALA A 185 -4.75 1.79 -16.92
C ALA A 185 -5.43 3.06 -16.38
N ASP A 186 -6.73 2.99 -16.06
CA ASP A 186 -7.47 4.13 -15.52
C ASP A 186 -6.97 4.53 -14.13
N VAL A 187 -6.58 5.80 -14.00
CA VAL A 187 -6.08 6.42 -12.77
C VAL A 187 -6.98 7.57 -12.31
N GLY A 188 -8.07 7.83 -13.03
CA GLY A 188 -8.92 8.99 -12.87
C GLY A 188 -9.94 8.89 -11.73
N THR A 189 -10.03 7.75 -11.05
CA THR A 189 -10.89 7.57 -9.86
C THR A 189 -10.08 7.08 -8.67
N SER A 190 -10.59 7.26 -7.45
CA SER A 190 -9.88 6.87 -6.22
C SER A 190 -9.66 5.37 -6.05
N THR A 191 -10.49 4.54 -6.68
CA THR A 191 -10.45 3.06 -6.55
C THR A 191 -9.87 2.36 -7.78
N THR A 192 -9.69 3.08 -8.90
CA THR A 192 -8.89 2.65 -10.05
C THR A 192 -7.45 3.14 -9.89
N PRO A 193 -6.42 2.41 -10.36
CA PRO A 193 -6.47 1.32 -11.35
C PRO A 193 -6.73 -0.08 -10.78
N TYR A 194 -7.65 -0.82 -11.41
CA TYR A 194 -7.93 -2.23 -11.13
C TYR A 194 -7.37 -3.13 -12.23
N HIS A 195 -6.33 -3.90 -11.91
CA HIS A 195 -5.71 -4.82 -12.87
C HIS A 195 -6.09 -6.28 -12.56
N HIS A 196 -7.05 -6.83 -13.31
CA HIS A 196 -7.59 -8.17 -13.07
C HIS A 196 -6.55 -9.29 -13.04
N HIS A 197 -5.71 -9.40 -14.08
CA HIS A 197 -4.70 -10.47 -14.16
C HIS A 197 -3.61 -10.35 -13.10
N TYR A 198 -3.16 -9.14 -12.79
CA TYR A 198 -2.24 -8.86 -11.69
C TYR A 198 -2.83 -9.32 -10.36
N ASN A 199 -4.07 -8.95 -10.05
CA ASN A 199 -4.75 -9.35 -8.82
C ASN A 199 -4.89 -10.87 -8.73
N ARG A 200 -5.23 -11.54 -9.83
CA ARG A 200 -5.31 -13.01 -9.87
C ARG A 200 -3.95 -13.66 -9.59
N LEU A 201 -2.88 -13.16 -10.20
CA LEU A 201 -1.51 -13.63 -9.95
C LEU A 201 -1.13 -13.42 -8.48
N ARG A 202 -1.39 -12.23 -7.94
CA ARG A 202 -1.15 -11.92 -6.53
C ARG A 202 -1.90 -12.86 -5.59
N GLN A 203 -3.18 -13.13 -5.83
CA GLN A 203 -3.95 -14.05 -4.99
C GLN A 203 -3.38 -15.47 -5.00
N VAL A 204 -2.85 -15.93 -6.14
CA VAL A 204 -2.13 -17.21 -6.22
C VAL A 204 -0.84 -17.17 -5.38
N PHE A 205 -0.09 -16.08 -5.39
CA PHE A 205 1.07 -15.91 -4.52
C PHE A 205 0.68 -15.90 -3.04
N VAL A 206 -0.34 -15.14 -2.66
CA VAL A 206 -0.82 -15.06 -1.27
C VAL A 206 -1.29 -16.43 -0.76
N GLN A 207 -1.92 -17.25 -1.62
CA GLN A 207 -2.34 -18.60 -1.25
C GLN A 207 -1.19 -19.59 -1.08
N ASN A 208 -0.08 -19.43 -1.81
CA ASN A 208 1.03 -20.38 -1.83
C ASN A 208 2.21 -19.99 -0.92
N ASP A 209 2.54 -18.69 -0.85
CA ASP A 209 3.65 -18.12 -0.09
C ASP A 209 3.32 -16.67 0.28
N ALA A 210 2.36 -16.48 1.20
CA ALA A 210 1.87 -15.18 1.65
C ALA A 210 2.98 -14.21 2.07
N ASP A 211 4.06 -14.74 2.62
CA ASP A 211 5.14 -13.98 3.23
C ASP A 211 6.37 -13.88 2.32
N LEU A 212 6.26 -14.42 1.09
CA LEU A 212 7.36 -14.54 0.15
C LEU A 212 8.59 -15.23 0.79
N SER A 213 8.37 -16.03 1.83
CA SER A 213 9.42 -16.58 2.67
C SER A 213 10.17 -17.68 1.94
N HIS A 214 9.46 -18.51 1.15
CA HIS A 214 10.09 -19.52 0.33
C HIS A 214 10.85 -18.88 -0.83
N LEU A 215 10.29 -17.81 -1.41
CA LEU A 215 10.94 -17.05 -2.46
C LEU A 215 12.25 -16.39 -1.98
N LEU A 216 12.23 -15.75 -0.80
CA LEU A 216 13.41 -15.13 -0.19
C LEU A 216 14.43 -16.14 0.36
N ALA A 217 13.99 -17.36 0.72
CA ALA A 217 14.88 -18.44 1.13
C ALA A 217 15.69 -19.03 -0.04
N ALA A 218 15.34 -18.72 -1.30
CA ALA A 218 16.03 -19.18 -2.49
C ALA A 218 16.97 -18.08 -3.03
N PRO A 219 18.22 -17.97 -2.55
CA PRO A 219 19.11 -16.83 -2.83
C PRO A 219 19.45 -16.67 -4.33
N ARG A 220 19.44 -17.77 -5.10
CA ARG A 220 19.66 -17.74 -6.55
C ARG A 220 18.54 -17.02 -7.31
N PHE A 221 17.31 -17.04 -6.79
CA PHE A 221 16.19 -16.30 -7.36
C PHE A 221 16.06 -14.92 -6.72
N ALA A 222 16.24 -14.82 -5.39
CA ALA A 222 16.11 -13.58 -4.64
C ALA A 222 16.97 -12.44 -5.21
N LYS A 223 18.20 -12.74 -5.65
CA LYS A 223 19.10 -11.74 -6.27
C LYS A 223 18.57 -11.06 -7.53
N HIS A 224 17.57 -11.65 -8.19
CA HIS A 224 16.95 -11.10 -9.40
C HIS A 224 15.61 -10.40 -9.11
N LEU A 225 15.15 -10.44 -7.86
CA LEU A 225 13.90 -9.79 -7.48
C LEU A 225 14.15 -8.32 -7.18
N ASN A 226 13.26 -7.48 -7.68
CA ASN A 226 13.22 -6.07 -7.31
C ASN A 226 12.32 -5.93 -6.08
N ASP A 227 12.87 -5.42 -4.98
CA ASP A 227 12.12 -5.19 -3.74
C ASP A 227 10.91 -4.27 -3.93
N ALA A 228 10.97 -3.31 -4.86
CA ALA A 228 9.82 -2.47 -5.20
C ALA A 228 8.69 -3.29 -5.85
N ALA A 229 9.04 -4.27 -6.69
CA ALA A 229 8.06 -5.18 -7.28
C ALA A 229 7.51 -6.18 -6.25
N LEU A 230 8.33 -6.61 -5.29
CA LEU A 230 7.88 -7.41 -4.15
C LEU A 230 6.94 -6.61 -3.25
N ALA A 231 7.21 -5.31 -3.04
CA ALA A 231 6.31 -4.40 -2.35
C ALA A 231 4.95 -4.34 -3.02
N CYS A 232 4.96 -4.25 -4.36
CA CYS A 232 3.73 -4.22 -5.13
C CYS A 232 2.92 -5.50 -4.92
N LEU A 233 3.56 -6.66 -5.10
CA LEU A 233 2.95 -7.97 -4.91
C LEU A 233 2.44 -8.15 -3.47
N HIS A 234 3.18 -7.69 -2.47
CA HIS A 234 2.78 -7.78 -1.07
C HIS A 234 1.57 -6.90 -0.76
N TYR A 235 1.56 -5.64 -1.21
CA TYR A 235 0.57 -4.65 -0.79
C TYR A 235 -0.62 -4.45 -1.74
N ASP A 236 -0.69 -5.14 -2.89
CA ASP A 236 -1.74 -4.92 -3.91
C ASP A 236 -1.58 -3.61 -4.70
N ILE A 237 -0.33 -3.25 -4.99
CA ILE A 237 -0.03 -2.09 -5.85
C ILE A 237 0.00 -2.55 -7.30
N SER A 238 -1.04 -2.24 -8.07
CA SER A 238 -1.10 -2.57 -9.49
C SER A 238 -0.03 -1.81 -10.30
N PRO A 239 0.37 -2.29 -11.50
CA PRO A 239 1.42 -1.63 -12.29
C PRO A 239 1.14 -0.15 -12.58
N ALA A 240 -0.10 0.20 -12.96
CA ALA A 240 -0.48 1.58 -13.20
C ALA A 240 -0.49 2.41 -11.90
N LEU A 241 -0.83 1.81 -10.75
CA LEU A 241 -0.73 2.48 -9.46
C LEU A 241 0.73 2.73 -9.06
N ARG A 242 1.63 1.78 -9.31
CA ARG A 242 3.08 1.98 -9.11
C ARG A 242 3.56 3.17 -9.93
N CYS A 243 3.23 3.24 -11.22
CA CYS A 243 3.56 4.39 -12.05
C CYS A 243 3.01 5.70 -11.47
N LEU A 244 1.73 5.72 -11.07
CA LEU A 244 1.13 6.88 -10.42
C LEU A 244 1.90 7.31 -9.17
N LEU A 245 2.33 6.37 -8.32
CA LEU A 245 3.09 6.66 -7.11
C LEU A 245 4.50 7.20 -7.41
N THR A 246 5.15 6.69 -8.47
CA THR A 246 6.54 7.04 -8.83
C THR A 246 6.67 8.18 -9.84
N ASP A 247 5.58 8.69 -10.42
CA ASP A 247 5.62 9.78 -11.40
C ASP A 247 6.23 11.07 -10.80
N ASP A 248 7.27 11.64 -11.39
CA ASP A 248 7.86 12.88 -10.85
C ASP A 248 6.84 14.03 -10.87
N ILE A 249 6.56 14.65 -9.72
CA ILE A 249 5.69 15.83 -9.62
C ILE A 249 6.58 17.05 -9.40
N ASN A 250 6.42 18.06 -10.26
CA ASN A 250 7.03 19.37 -10.11
C ASN A 250 6.04 20.46 -10.55
N GLU A 251 6.35 21.73 -10.29
CA GLU A 251 5.46 22.84 -10.64
C GLU A 251 5.24 22.98 -12.16
N GLU A 252 6.19 22.52 -12.99
CA GLU A 252 6.05 22.58 -14.46
C GLU A 252 5.04 21.58 -15.01
N ASN A 253 4.88 20.42 -14.35
CA ASN A 253 4.02 19.33 -14.81
C ASN A 253 2.74 19.15 -13.98
N ALA A 254 2.61 19.86 -12.85
CA ALA A 254 1.52 19.69 -11.90
C ALA A 254 0.13 19.84 -12.54
N GLU A 255 -0.09 20.86 -13.38
CA GLU A 255 -1.41 21.07 -14.01
C GLU A 255 -1.79 19.92 -14.96
N ALA A 256 -0.86 19.50 -15.81
CA ALA A 256 -1.10 18.40 -16.76
C ALA A 256 -1.34 17.07 -16.04
N GLN A 257 -0.57 16.80 -14.98
CA GLN A 257 -0.77 15.61 -14.14
C GLN A 257 -2.06 15.67 -13.33
N PHE A 258 -2.47 16.86 -12.88
CA PHE A 258 -3.73 17.05 -12.16
C PHE A 258 -4.92 16.67 -13.05
N ILE A 259 -4.95 17.12 -14.31
CA ILE A 259 -6.01 16.77 -15.26
C ILE A 259 -6.07 15.25 -15.49
N LYS A 260 -4.92 14.58 -15.54
CA LYS A 260 -4.82 13.12 -15.70
C LYS A 260 -5.39 12.36 -14.50
N TYR A 261 -5.08 12.80 -13.27
CA TYR A 261 -5.46 12.08 -12.04
C TYR A 261 -6.80 12.50 -11.43
N PHE A 262 -7.28 13.69 -11.77
CA PHE A 262 -8.55 14.24 -11.33
C PHE A 262 -9.36 14.77 -12.53
N PRO A 263 -9.77 13.89 -13.46
CA PRO A 263 -10.49 14.30 -14.65
C PRO A 263 -11.80 15.02 -14.30
N GLY A 264 -12.05 16.17 -14.93
CA GLY A 264 -13.28 16.95 -14.75
C GLY A 264 -13.35 17.77 -13.46
N MET A 265 -12.24 17.92 -12.73
CA MET A 265 -12.15 18.72 -11.50
C MET A 265 -11.21 19.91 -11.65
N THR A 266 -11.44 20.96 -10.86
CA THR A 266 -10.48 22.05 -10.65
C THR A 266 -9.74 21.86 -9.32
N PRO A 267 -8.49 22.32 -9.18
CA PRO A 267 -7.75 22.23 -7.91
C PRO A 267 -8.51 22.88 -6.74
N THR A 268 -9.16 24.02 -6.97
CA THR A 268 -9.95 24.74 -5.96
C THR A 268 -11.19 23.96 -5.50
N SER A 269 -11.89 23.29 -6.42
CA SER A 269 -13.05 22.45 -6.07
C SER A 269 -12.62 21.18 -5.34
N MET A 270 -11.51 20.57 -5.76
CA MET A 270 -11.00 19.35 -5.15
C MET A 270 -10.48 19.58 -3.72
N MET A 271 -9.95 20.77 -3.43
CA MET A 271 -9.43 21.13 -2.11
C MET A 271 -10.50 21.23 -1.01
N GLN A 272 -11.80 21.20 -1.37
CA GLN A 272 -12.87 21.19 -0.37
C GLN A 272 -12.86 19.90 0.46
N PRO A 273 -12.85 19.95 1.80
CA PRO A 273 -12.80 18.75 2.64
C PRO A 273 -13.92 17.74 2.36
N ALA A 274 -15.14 18.21 2.07
CA ALA A 274 -16.25 17.34 1.68
C ALA A 274 -15.97 16.54 0.40
N ARG A 275 -15.29 17.15 -0.57
CA ARG A 275 -14.92 16.50 -1.83
C ARG A 275 -13.83 15.47 -1.60
N LEU A 276 -12.77 15.81 -0.85
CA LEU A 276 -11.69 14.89 -0.52
C LEU A 276 -12.18 13.65 0.23
N ARG A 277 -13.11 13.82 1.18
CA ARG A 277 -13.74 12.70 1.91
C ARG A 277 -14.48 11.75 0.99
N SER A 278 -15.35 12.30 0.15
CA SER A 278 -16.15 11.53 -0.80
C SER A 278 -15.27 10.85 -1.84
N TRP A 279 -14.25 11.55 -2.34
CA TRP A 279 -13.33 11.02 -3.34
C TRP A 279 -12.50 9.87 -2.79
N PHE A 280 -11.78 10.07 -1.68
CA PHE A 280 -10.85 9.07 -1.15
C PHE A 280 -11.49 8.06 -0.19
N GLY A 281 -12.76 8.25 0.19
CA GLY A 281 -13.41 7.43 1.21
C GLY A 281 -12.69 7.53 2.56
N LEU A 282 -12.32 8.74 2.97
CA LEU A 282 -11.65 9.02 4.25
C LEU A 282 -12.65 9.51 5.29
N THR A 283 -12.42 9.13 6.55
CA THR A 283 -13.11 9.72 7.71
C THR A 283 -12.57 11.13 8.01
N ASP A 284 -13.30 11.91 8.80
CA ASP A 284 -12.87 13.26 9.20
C ASP A 284 -11.53 13.23 9.95
N ALA A 285 -11.35 12.24 10.84
CA ALA A 285 -10.11 12.07 11.60
C ALA A 285 -8.91 11.69 10.70
N GLU A 286 -9.12 10.80 9.72
CA GLU A 286 -8.06 10.44 8.77
C GLU A 286 -7.67 11.62 7.89
N LEU A 287 -8.64 12.38 7.38
CA LEU A 287 -8.37 13.55 6.55
C LEU A 287 -7.60 14.62 7.34
N GLN A 288 -8.02 14.88 8.59
CA GLN A 288 -7.31 15.78 9.49
C GLN A 288 -5.90 15.28 9.80
N GLY A 289 -5.69 13.96 9.90
CA GLY A 289 -4.37 13.37 10.08
C GLY A 289 -3.41 13.62 8.90
N PHE A 290 -3.91 13.75 7.67
CA PHE A 290 -3.08 14.06 6.50
C PHE A 290 -2.86 15.56 6.28
N MET A 291 -3.89 16.37 6.48
CA MET A 291 -3.86 17.79 6.10
C MET A 291 -3.67 18.75 7.27
N GLY A 292 -3.99 18.32 8.49
CA GLY A 292 -4.15 19.21 9.64
C GLY A 292 -5.25 20.26 9.44
N GLU A 293 -5.27 21.26 10.32
CA GLU A 293 -6.10 22.47 10.13
C GLU A 293 -5.30 23.52 9.35
N MET A 294 -5.41 23.55 8.02
CA MET A 294 -4.56 24.42 7.19
C MET A 294 -4.83 25.93 7.35
N ASP A 295 -6.08 26.32 7.67
CA ASP A 295 -6.47 27.72 7.86
C ASP A 295 -6.12 28.26 9.28
N LYS A 296 -5.94 27.34 10.23
CA LYS A 296 -5.45 27.62 11.60
C LYS A 296 -4.25 26.73 11.87
N ALA A 297 -3.29 26.77 10.96
CA ALA A 297 -2.16 25.86 10.98
C ALA A 297 -1.42 25.97 12.31
N GLU A 298 -1.29 24.84 13.00
CA GLU A 298 -0.44 24.69 14.16
C GLU A 298 0.78 23.84 13.81
N TYR A 299 1.88 24.07 14.51
CA TYR A 299 3.08 23.29 14.34
C TYR A 299 2.87 21.89 14.92
N ILE A 300 2.96 20.87 14.07
CA ILE A 300 3.03 19.46 14.48
C ILE A 300 4.51 19.09 14.52
N GLY A 301 5.05 18.89 15.72
CA GLY A 301 6.48 18.76 15.94
C GLY A 301 7.23 20.03 15.50
N ARG A 302 8.00 19.93 14.41
CA ARG A 302 8.77 21.05 13.84
C ARG A 302 8.25 21.54 12.49
N THR A 303 7.17 20.94 11.99
CA THR A 303 6.65 21.21 10.66
C THR A 303 5.30 21.92 10.74
N LEU A 304 5.10 22.90 9.87
CA LEU A 304 3.84 23.61 9.68
C LEU A 304 3.42 23.45 8.23
N THR A 305 2.19 23.02 7.98
CA THR A 305 1.57 23.09 6.64
C THR A 305 0.44 24.07 6.72
N ALA A 306 0.58 25.21 6.05
CA ALA A 306 -0.37 26.30 6.08
C ALA A 306 -0.80 26.68 4.67
N ARG A 307 -2.06 27.06 4.51
CA ARG A 307 -2.55 27.64 3.27
C ARG A 307 -2.38 29.16 3.36
N ALA A 308 -1.69 29.74 2.38
CA ALA A 308 -1.59 31.18 2.22
C ALA A 308 -2.05 31.53 0.80
N ASP A 309 -3.21 32.20 0.70
CA ASP A 309 -3.84 32.55 -0.56
C ASP A 309 -4.12 31.31 -1.45
N ASP A 310 -3.50 31.24 -2.64
CA ASP A 310 -3.60 30.15 -3.62
C ASP A 310 -2.42 29.17 -3.58
N GLU A 311 -1.58 29.25 -2.54
CA GLU A 311 -0.43 28.37 -2.34
C GLU A 311 -0.48 27.64 -1.00
N ILE A 312 0.23 26.53 -0.94
CA ILE A 312 0.43 25.75 0.27
C ILE A 312 1.91 25.85 0.65
N ILE A 313 2.15 26.36 1.85
CA ILE A 313 3.48 26.58 2.38
C ILE A 313 3.74 25.53 3.46
N GLN A 314 4.75 24.69 3.23
CA GLN A 314 5.26 23.77 4.22
C GLN A 314 6.57 24.33 4.79
N LEU A 315 6.60 24.53 6.10
CA LEU A 315 7.77 25.02 6.83
C LEU A 315 8.28 23.92 7.73
N THR A 316 9.58 23.67 7.72
CA THR A 316 10.23 22.87 8.76
C THR A 316 11.29 23.71 9.46
N LEU A 317 11.18 23.79 10.78
CA LEU A 317 12.11 24.50 11.64
C LEU A 317 13.16 23.55 12.20
N SER A 318 14.39 24.03 12.34
CA SER A 318 15.45 23.34 13.09
C SER A 318 15.23 23.47 14.61
N ASP A 319 16.18 22.97 15.40
CA ASP A 319 16.10 23.00 16.86
C ASP A 319 15.91 24.42 17.40
N THR A 320 15.08 24.51 18.45
CA THR A 320 14.82 25.80 19.08
C THR A 320 16.10 26.31 19.73
N PRO A 321 16.43 27.61 19.55
CA PRO A 321 17.55 28.23 20.24
C PRO A 321 17.57 27.96 21.76
N PRO A 322 18.75 27.69 22.35
CA PRO A 322 18.87 27.52 23.79
C PRO A 322 18.34 28.76 24.53
N ASN A 323 17.63 28.56 25.64
CA ASN A 323 16.94 29.59 26.42
C ASN A 323 15.60 30.11 25.84
N MET A 324 15.15 29.58 24.70
CA MET A 324 13.82 29.82 24.16
C MET A 324 12.96 28.56 24.25
N ARG A 325 11.65 28.71 24.48
CA ARG A 325 10.69 27.60 24.43
C ARG A 325 10.35 27.23 22.99
N TYR A 326 10.13 28.25 22.15
CA TYR A 326 9.97 28.10 20.71
C TYR A 326 10.16 29.45 20.02
N VAL A 327 10.49 29.36 18.74
CA VAL A 327 10.38 30.42 17.74
C VAL A 327 9.60 29.81 16.59
N ARG A 328 8.48 30.42 16.20
CA ARG A 328 7.53 29.90 15.21
C ARG A 328 7.19 30.99 14.20
N LEU A 329 6.98 30.59 12.94
CA LEU A 329 6.65 31.47 11.84
C LEU A 329 5.35 31.00 11.20
N TYR A 330 4.38 31.91 11.06
CA TYR A 330 3.10 31.61 10.44
C TYR A 330 2.94 32.45 9.17
N PRO A 331 2.78 31.83 7.99
CA PRO A 331 2.44 32.59 6.80
C PRO A 331 0.99 33.03 6.91
N LEU A 332 0.72 34.32 6.63
CA LEU A 332 -0.63 34.88 6.60
C LEU A 332 -1.10 35.00 5.16
N HIS A 333 -0.98 36.19 4.56
CA HIS A 333 -1.46 36.49 3.21
C HIS A 333 -0.49 37.48 2.54
N ASN A 334 -0.36 37.43 1.21
CA ASN A 334 0.41 38.38 0.39
C ASN A 334 1.86 38.62 0.87
N GLY A 335 2.56 37.57 1.32
CA GLY A 335 3.93 37.70 1.82
C GLY A 335 4.04 38.33 3.21
N THR A 336 2.92 38.45 3.94
CA THR A 336 2.91 38.83 5.36
C THR A 336 3.08 37.58 6.22
N TRP A 337 3.93 37.67 7.23
CA TRP A 337 4.28 36.60 8.17
C TRP A 337 4.02 37.06 9.60
N GLN A 338 3.72 36.10 10.48
CA GLN A 338 3.62 36.33 11.91
C GLN A 338 4.68 35.49 12.64
N LEU A 339 5.56 36.17 13.36
CA LEU A 339 6.54 35.59 14.25
C LEU A 339 5.93 35.42 15.64
N ALA A 340 5.98 34.20 16.17
CA ALA A 340 5.62 33.90 17.56
C ALA A 340 6.83 33.34 18.30
N PHE A 341 7.16 33.91 19.46
CA PHE A 341 8.31 33.47 20.25
C PHE A 341 8.03 33.49 21.75
N LYS A 342 8.73 32.61 22.47
CA LYS A 342 8.58 32.44 23.93
C LYS A 342 9.94 32.18 24.56
N PHE A 343 10.31 32.97 25.57
CA PHE A 343 11.58 32.81 26.29
C PHE A 343 11.43 31.92 27.53
N GLN A 344 12.47 31.14 27.86
CA GLN A 344 12.57 30.41 29.13
C GLN A 344 13.28 31.23 30.22
N ILE A 345 14.04 32.25 29.81
CA ILE A 345 14.90 33.05 30.66
C ILE A 345 14.29 34.43 30.94
N ASN A 346 14.73 35.06 32.02
CA ASN A 346 14.33 36.39 32.41
C ASN A 346 15.33 37.48 31.99
N ARG A 347 14.92 38.75 32.16
CA ARG A 347 15.73 39.96 31.91
C ARG A 347 16.17 40.15 30.46
N VAL A 348 15.40 39.66 29.50
CA VAL A 348 15.64 39.92 28.08
C VAL A 348 15.01 41.27 27.73
N VAL A 349 15.78 42.18 27.15
CA VAL A 349 15.32 43.54 26.78
C VAL A 349 15.01 43.62 25.29
N LYS A 350 15.78 42.88 24.51
CA LYS A 350 15.83 42.99 23.05
C LYS A 350 15.93 41.61 22.42
N PHE A 351 15.17 41.40 21.36
CA PHE A 351 15.21 40.23 20.50
C PHE A 351 15.39 40.68 19.05
N GLU A 352 16.30 40.04 18.33
CA GLU A 352 16.60 40.30 16.93
C GLU A 352 16.50 38.99 16.17
N LEU A 353 15.79 38.99 15.05
CA LEU A 353 15.75 37.87 14.12
C LEU A 353 16.23 38.37 12.77
N SER A 354 17.38 37.84 12.32
CA SER A 354 18.07 38.33 11.13
C SER A 354 18.42 37.19 10.17
N GLY A 355 18.55 37.50 8.88
CA GLY A 355 18.84 36.54 7.82
C GLY A 355 18.60 37.22 6.46
N PRO A 356 17.66 36.74 5.62
CA PRO A 356 17.24 37.46 4.42
C PRO A 356 16.41 38.72 4.72
N PHE A 357 15.92 38.86 5.95
CA PHE A 357 15.32 40.08 6.51
C PHE A 357 15.98 40.40 7.86
N ALA A 358 15.73 41.57 8.42
CA ALA A 358 16.17 41.91 9.77
C ALA A 358 15.02 42.52 10.57
N LEU A 359 14.65 41.84 11.67
CA LEU A 359 13.70 42.34 12.66
C LEU A 359 14.41 42.65 13.96
N GLU A 360 14.13 43.81 14.52
CA GLU A 360 14.50 44.20 15.88
C GLU A 360 13.21 44.43 16.68
N LEU A 361 13.06 43.69 17.79
CA LEU A 361 11.90 43.73 18.67
C LEU A 361 12.36 44.04 20.10
N ARG A 362 11.79 45.09 20.70
CA ARG A 362 12.06 45.49 22.09
C ARG A 362 10.89 45.12 22.97
N ALA A 363 11.16 44.82 24.24
CA ALA A 363 10.09 44.55 25.21
C ALA A 363 9.07 45.71 25.29
N SER A 364 9.55 46.94 25.11
CA SER A 364 8.74 48.16 25.10
C SER A 364 7.67 48.16 24.02
N ASP A 365 7.92 47.50 22.89
CA ASP A 365 6.99 47.41 21.77
C ASP A 365 5.74 46.58 22.14
N PHE A 366 5.85 45.77 23.19
CA PHE A 366 4.78 44.96 23.77
C PHE A 366 4.25 45.53 25.10
N GLY A 367 4.67 46.74 25.49
CA GLY A 367 4.25 47.39 26.73
C GLY A 367 4.96 46.89 28.00
N TYR A 368 6.10 46.20 27.85
CA TYR A 368 6.89 45.68 28.98
C TYR A 368 8.29 46.29 29.02
N ASP A 369 8.86 46.47 30.22
CA ASP A 369 10.27 46.89 30.35
C ASP A 369 11.25 45.74 30.01
N LEU A 370 10.79 44.50 30.22
CA LEU A 370 11.53 43.26 29.98
C LEU A 370 10.56 42.19 29.47
N PHE A 371 11.00 41.35 28.54
CA PHE A 371 10.24 40.16 28.16
C PHE A 371 10.10 39.22 29.37
N LEU A 372 8.88 38.77 29.60
CA LEU A 372 8.54 37.87 30.69
C LEU A 372 8.86 36.42 30.28
N PRO A 373 9.40 35.62 31.22
CA PRO A 373 9.61 34.20 30.96
C PRO A 373 8.27 33.49 30.82
N ASP A 374 8.23 32.52 29.91
CA ASP A 374 7.08 31.70 29.57
C ASP A 374 5.81 32.44 29.07
N GLU A 375 5.92 33.70 28.67
CA GLU A 375 4.88 34.41 27.89
C GLU A 375 5.12 34.31 26.37
N GLU A 376 4.03 34.19 25.61
CA GLU A 376 4.07 34.18 24.14
C GLU A 376 3.93 35.60 23.60
N TYR A 377 4.87 36.00 22.75
CA TYR A 377 4.86 37.27 22.02
C TYR A 377 4.63 37.01 20.53
N ARG A 378 3.83 37.87 19.89
CA ARG A 378 3.51 37.78 18.45
C ARG A 378 3.78 39.11 17.75
N HIS A 379 4.43 39.06 16.59
CA HIS A 379 4.69 40.24 15.76
C HIS A 379 4.53 39.90 14.28
N SER A 380 3.85 40.77 13.53
CA SER A 380 3.64 40.58 12.09
C SER A 380 4.61 41.42 11.27
N PHE A 381 5.16 40.84 10.20
CA PHE A 381 6.17 41.47 9.34
C PHE A 381 6.05 41.00 7.89
N GLU A 382 6.69 41.70 6.97
CA GLU A 382 6.69 41.34 5.55
C GLU A 382 7.96 40.58 5.17
N TRP A 383 7.81 39.48 4.43
CA TRP A 383 8.90 38.69 3.86
C TRP A 383 8.44 38.06 2.55
N ALA A 384 8.64 38.80 1.46
CA ALA A 384 8.17 38.43 0.12
C ALA A 384 9.05 37.35 -0.54
N ASP A 385 10.37 37.55 -0.54
CA ASP A 385 11.33 36.64 -1.19
C ASP A 385 11.88 35.61 -0.20
N VAL A 386 11.07 34.59 0.10
CA VAL A 386 11.47 33.49 0.99
C VAL A 386 12.23 32.43 0.18
N PRO A 387 13.55 32.22 0.42
CA PRO A 387 14.30 31.15 -0.24
C PRO A 387 13.85 29.78 0.27
N ALA A 388 14.13 28.74 -0.53
CA ALA A 388 13.78 27.35 -0.18
C ALA A 388 14.43 26.88 1.15
N GLU A 389 15.61 27.40 1.44
CA GLU A 389 16.29 27.23 2.74
C GLU A 389 16.83 28.59 3.20
N ALA A 390 16.49 28.98 4.42
CA ALA A 390 16.94 30.21 5.07
C ALA A 390 17.54 29.89 6.44
N ALA A 391 18.78 30.29 6.66
CA ALA A 391 19.36 30.34 8.00
C ALA A 391 18.98 31.68 8.65
N LEU A 392 18.18 31.63 9.71
CA LEU A 392 17.81 32.77 10.53
C LEU A 392 18.69 32.81 11.78
N THR A 393 19.29 33.95 12.09
CA THR A 393 20.04 34.19 13.32
C THR A 393 19.14 34.90 14.31
N ALA A 394 18.79 34.17 15.38
CA ALA A 394 18.06 34.66 16.54
C ALA A 394 19.06 35.17 17.58
N LYS A 395 19.08 36.48 17.81
CA LYS A 395 19.95 37.15 18.77
C LYS A 395 19.11 37.81 19.86
N TRP A 396 19.55 37.72 21.11
CA TRP A 396 18.86 38.39 22.20
C TRP A 396 19.86 39.01 23.19
N THR A 397 19.43 40.09 23.82
CA THR A 397 20.26 40.87 24.74
C THR A 397 19.60 40.96 26.11
N ARG A 398 20.36 40.59 27.14
CA ARG A 398 19.91 40.67 28.54
C ARG A 398 20.35 41.97 29.19
N SER A 399 19.54 42.51 30.09
CA SER A 399 19.96 43.57 31.00
C SER A 399 20.68 42.97 32.20
N ALA A 400 22.00 43.15 32.26
CA ALA A 400 22.76 43.10 33.50
C ALA A 400 23.29 44.51 33.81
N SER A 401 23.45 44.82 35.10
CA SER A 401 23.65 46.17 35.64
C SER A 401 25.03 46.80 35.38
N ALA A 402 25.75 46.40 34.33
CA ALA A 402 26.94 47.10 33.84
C ALA A 402 27.33 46.67 32.41
N ASP A 403 27.14 45.40 32.05
CA ASP A 403 27.47 44.84 30.73
C ASP A 403 26.25 44.17 30.09
N HIS A 404 25.91 44.57 28.87
CA HIS A 404 24.90 43.88 28.07
C HIS A 404 25.44 42.55 27.57
N GLU A 405 24.95 41.42 28.12
CA GLU A 405 25.25 40.11 27.57
C GLU A 405 24.35 39.86 26.35
N SER A 406 24.97 39.77 25.18
CA SER A 406 24.29 39.41 23.94
C SER A 406 24.64 37.97 23.57
N ARG A 407 23.63 37.16 23.29
CA ARG A 407 23.77 35.77 22.87
C ARG A 407 23.10 35.60 21.52
N GLU A 408 23.70 34.74 20.71
CA GLU A 408 23.29 34.49 19.33
C GLU A 408 23.05 32.99 19.17
N SER A 409 22.04 32.64 18.38
CA SER A 409 21.76 31.26 18.01
C SER A 409 21.17 31.23 16.62
N THR A 410 21.53 30.20 15.86
CA THR A 410 21.06 30.04 14.49
C THR A 410 19.91 29.04 14.45
N LEU A 411 18.85 29.43 13.77
CA LEU A 411 17.67 28.63 13.44
C LEU A 411 17.60 28.53 11.92
N THR A 412 17.84 27.35 11.37
CA THR A 412 17.53 27.05 9.96
C THR A 412 16.03 26.82 9.78
N VAL A 413 15.49 27.36 8.69
CA VAL A 413 14.12 27.22 8.23
C VAL A 413 14.15 26.74 6.79
N THR A 414 13.52 25.60 6.53
CA THR A 414 13.26 25.14 5.15
C THR A 414 11.82 25.46 4.80
N CYS A 415 11.62 26.12 3.66
CA CYS A 415 10.33 26.55 3.16
C CYS A 415 10.08 25.93 1.78
N THR A 416 9.07 25.09 1.66
CA THR A 416 8.61 24.58 0.37
C THR A 416 7.26 25.20 0.05
N ARG A 417 7.17 25.84 -1.12
CA ARG A 417 5.95 26.43 -1.66
C ARG A 417 5.43 25.51 -2.74
N LEU A 418 4.16 25.14 -2.63
CA LEU A 418 3.49 24.21 -3.53
C LEU A 418 2.23 24.87 -4.06
N SER A 419 1.99 24.76 -5.36
CA SER A 419 0.66 25.05 -5.90
C SER A 419 -0.37 24.08 -5.31
N ILE A 420 -1.64 24.50 -5.26
CA ILE A 420 -2.74 23.61 -4.81
C ILE A 420 -2.77 22.31 -5.63
N ALA A 421 -2.46 22.38 -6.93
CA ALA A 421 -2.36 21.21 -7.80
C ALA A 421 -1.24 20.27 -7.36
N ALA A 422 -0.01 20.76 -7.18
CA ALA A 422 1.13 19.96 -6.76
C ALA A 422 0.90 19.29 -5.39
N TYR A 423 0.34 20.02 -4.43
CA TYR A 423 0.00 19.46 -3.12
C TYR A 423 -1.08 18.36 -3.21
N LEU A 424 -2.15 18.58 -3.98
CA LEU A 424 -3.20 17.57 -4.16
C LEU A 424 -2.67 16.31 -4.85
N LEU A 425 -1.69 16.43 -5.74
CA LEU A 425 -1.01 15.31 -6.37
C LEU A 425 -0.16 14.52 -5.35
N GLN A 426 0.60 15.20 -4.49
CA GLN A 426 1.34 14.55 -3.40
C GLN A 426 0.39 13.86 -2.42
N LEU A 427 -0.70 14.52 -2.04
CA LEU A 427 -1.74 13.97 -1.18
C LEU A 427 -2.38 12.72 -1.82
N ASN A 428 -2.67 12.77 -3.13
CA ASN A 428 -3.21 11.62 -3.88
C ASN A 428 -2.32 10.39 -3.75
N LYS A 429 -1.00 10.57 -3.92
CA LYS A 429 -0.04 9.48 -3.79
C LYS A 429 0.03 8.92 -2.38
N ILE A 430 0.13 9.79 -1.37
CA ILE A 430 0.23 9.38 0.04
C ILE A 430 -1.04 8.66 0.49
N VAL A 431 -2.22 9.19 0.15
CA VAL A 431 -3.51 8.59 0.53
C VAL A 431 -3.71 7.24 -0.15
N ARG A 432 -3.35 7.11 -1.45
CA ARG A 432 -3.42 5.81 -2.13
C ARG A 432 -2.44 4.81 -1.55
N LEU A 433 -1.21 5.23 -1.24
CA LEU A 433 -0.23 4.39 -0.57
C LEU A 433 -0.72 3.96 0.83
N TYR A 434 -1.34 4.87 1.58
CA TYR A 434 -1.98 4.57 2.86
C TYR A 434 -3.10 3.54 2.73
N LYS A 435 -4.04 3.73 1.80
CA LYS A 435 -5.16 2.79 1.61
C LYS A 435 -4.69 1.38 1.20
N VAL A 436 -3.58 1.29 0.47
CA VAL A 436 -3.06 0.01 -0.03
C VAL A 436 -2.16 -0.66 0.99
N THR A 437 -1.33 0.09 1.71
CA THR A 437 -0.40 -0.46 2.71
C THR A 437 -1.01 -0.64 4.11
N GLN A 438 -2.05 0.13 4.44
CA GLN A 438 -2.66 0.20 5.78
C GLN A 438 -1.65 0.55 6.90
N LEU A 439 -0.51 1.14 6.54
CA LEU A 439 0.47 1.66 7.49
C LEU A 439 -0.04 2.97 8.10
N SER A 440 0.37 3.29 9.32
CA SER A 440 0.00 4.58 9.90
C SER A 440 0.60 5.74 9.08
N PRO A 441 -0.06 6.91 9.01
CA PRO A 441 0.48 8.07 8.28
C PRO A 441 1.90 8.45 8.74
N ARG A 442 2.18 8.32 10.05
CA ARG A 442 3.51 8.53 10.63
C ARG A 442 4.53 7.54 10.12
N ALA A 443 4.19 6.25 10.08
CA ALA A 443 5.07 5.21 9.55
C ALA A 443 5.45 5.48 8.09
N LEU A 444 4.48 5.91 7.28
CA LEU A 444 4.71 6.30 5.88
C LEU A 444 5.58 7.55 5.78
N GLN A 445 5.34 8.57 6.59
CA GLN A 445 6.14 9.79 6.59
C GLN A 445 7.59 9.52 7.01
N ASP A 446 7.81 8.70 8.04
CA ASP A 446 9.15 8.27 8.47
C ASP A 446 9.89 7.55 7.33
N ILE A 447 9.20 6.67 6.58
CA ILE A 447 9.78 5.99 5.40
C ILE A 447 10.10 6.97 4.28
N ILE A 448 9.16 7.84 3.91
CA ILE A 448 9.34 8.82 2.83
C ILE A 448 10.53 9.73 3.18
N ASN A 449 10.54 10.32 4.37
CA ASN A 449 11.62 11.17 4.85
C ASN A 449 12.99 10.46 4.90
N SER A 450 13.01 9.14 5.13
CA SER A 450 14.26 8.36 5.15
C SER A 450 14.88 8.14 3.78
N VAL A 451 14.08 8.19 2.71
CA VAL A 451 14.52 7.95 1.34
C VAL A 451 14.64 9.26 0.57
N ASP A 452 13.51 9.95 0.40
CA ASP A 452 13.41 11.24 -0.26
C ASP A 452 12.14 11.95 0.24
N PRO A 453 12.27 13.06 0.98
CA PRO A 453 11.12 13.79 1.51
C PRO A 453 10.25 14.45 0.43
N SER A 454 10.76 14.61 -0.79
CA SER A 454 10.08 15.34 -1.86
C SER A 454 9.18 14.45 -2.72
N GLN A 455 9.53 13.17 -2.88
CA GLN A 455 8.89 12.27 -3.83
C GLN A 455 8.86 10.81 -3.36
N ILE A 456 7.82 10.08 -3.77
CA ILE A 456 7.74 8.63 -3.60
C ILE A 456 8.42 7.98 -4.82
N THR A 457 9.43 7.16 -4.57
CA THR A 457 10.20 6.47 -5.62
C THR A 457 10.08 4.95 -5.47
N ASP A 458 10.62 4.20 -6.44
CA ASP A 458 10.78 2.75 -6.31
C ASP A 458 11.59 2.36 -5.06
N GLN A 459 12.56 3.19 -4.67
CA GLN A 459 13.33 2.96 -3.45
C GLN A 459 12.46 3.13 -2.20
N THR A 460 11.52 4.08 -2.19
CA THR A 460 10.52 4.23 -1.13
C THR A 460 9.68 2.96 -1.00
N LEU A 461 9.18 2.41 -2.11
CA LEU A 461 8.42 1.16 -2.13
C LEU A 461 9.25 -0.04 -1.66
N ALA A 462 10.52 -0.11 -2.06
CA ALA A 462 11.45 -1.14 -1.58
C ALA A 462 11.64 -1.06 -0.04
N VAL A 463 11.77 0.14 0.53
CA VAL A 463 11.88 0.32 1.98
C VAL A 463 10.58 -0.05 2.69
N VAL A 464 9.41 0.31 2.13
CA VAL A 464 8.09 -0.13 2.64
C VAL A 464 7.99 -1.65 2.72
N PHE A 465 8.50 -2.38 1.72
CA PHE A 465 8.52 -3.84 1.77
C PHE A 465 9.49 -4.38 2.82
N ARG A 466 10.71 -3.83 2.87
CA ARG A 466 11.74 -4.28 3.82
C ARG A 466 11.33 -4.05 5.28
N THR A 467 10.68 -2.92 5.57
CA THR A 467 10.13 -2.64 6.91
C THR A 467 9.06 -3.66 7.26
N ALA A 468 8.09 -3.87 6.38
CA ALA A 468 7.00 -4.84 6.59
C ALA A 468 7.52 -6.26 6.86
N HIS A 469 8.48 -6.69 6.05
CA HIS A 469 9.12 -7.99 6.19
C HIS A 469 9.88 -8.13 7.51
N SER A 470 10.57 -7.06 7.94
CA SER A 470 11.31 -7.03 9.20
C SER A 470 10.39 -7.03 10.43
N VAL A 471 9.30 -6.25 10.42
CA VAL A 471 8.26 -6.25 11.47
C VAL A 471 7.72 -7.68 11.65
N LYS A 472 7.33 -8.32 10.55
CA LYS A 472 6.74 -9.67 10.61
C LYS A 472 7.72 -10.73 11.07
N ARG A 473 8.98 -10.67 10.63
CA ARG A 473 9.99 -11.69 10.96
C ARG A 473 10.51 -11.57 12.39
N TYR A 474 10.84 -10.36 12.83
CA TYR A 474 11.50 -10.13 14.12
C TYR A 474 10.53 -9.74 15.24
N GLY A 475 9.25 -9.44 14.92
CA GLY A 475 8.26 -8.99 15.90
C GLY A 475 8.59 -7.62 16.49
N ILE A 476 9.18 -6.74 15.68
CA ILE A 476 9.65 -5.41 16.09
C ILE A 476 8.70 -4.30 15.68
N ASP A 477 8.81 -3.15 16.34
CA ASP A 477 8.08 -1.95 15.95
C ASP A 477 8.52 -1.45 14.56
N HIS A 478 7.63 -0.70 13.88
CA HIS A 478 7.90 -0.13 12.56
C HIS A 478 9.16 0.76 12.55
N GLN A 479 9.39 1.53 13.61
CA GLN A 479 10.55 2.43 13.66
C GLN A 479 11.88 1.66 13.79
N ASP A 480 11.88 0.54 14.51
CA ASP A 480 13.04 -0.37 14.56
C ASP A 480 13.22 -1.14 13.25
N ALA A 481 12.13 -1.52 12.59
CA ALA A 481 12.17 -2.14 11.27
C ALA A 481 12.72 -1.18 10.19
N LEU A 482 12.41 0.11 10.29
CA LEU A 482 12.97 1.14 9.41
C LEU A 482 14.48 1.24 9.57
N LEU A 483 14.99 1.15 10.81
CA LEU A 483 16.43 1.11 11.08
C LEU A 483 17.10 -0.13 10.49
N MET A 484 16.46 -1.31 10.58
CA MET A 484 16.94 -2.53 9.91
C MET A 484 17.00 -2.36 8.39
N ALA A 485 16.07 -1.60 7.81
CA ALA A 485 16.04 -1.23 6.40
C ALA A 485 17.03 -0.10 6.01
N ARG A 486 17.88 0.34 6.96
CA ARG A 486 18.87 1.43 6.85
C ARG A 486 18.28 2.85 6.85
N GLY A 487 17.10 3.03 7.44
CA GLY A 487 16.59 4.36 7.76
C GLY A 487 17.29 4.99 8.96
N PHE A 488 16.84 6.19 9.33
CA PHE A 488 17.36 6.95 10.48
C PHE A 488 16.40 6.92 11.66
N ILE A 489 16.92 7.20 12.86
CA ILE A 489 16.11 7.38 14.06
C ILE A 489 15.21 8.61 13.86
N SER A 490 13.91 8.45 14.05
CA SER A 490 12.94 9.55 13.89
C SER A 490 12.99 10.52 15.08
N GLU A 491 13.19 11.80 14.79
CA GLU A 491 13.06 12.90 15.76
C GLU A 491 11.64 13.49 15.79
N ALA A 492 10.73 12.99 14.95
CA ALA A 492 9.36 13.48 14.91
C ALA A 492 8.62 13.10 16.21
N SER A 493 7.96 14.08 16.81
CA SER A 493 7.12 13.94 18.00
C SER A 493 5.71 14.41 17.67
N ASP A 494 4.71 13.64 18.08
CA ASP A 494 3.30 13.93 17.81
C ASP A 494 2.65 14.74 18.95
N GLY A 495 3.48 15.32 19.84
CA GLY A 495 3.03 16.08 21.02
C GLY A 495 2.49 15.22 22.17
N ILE A 496 1.92 14.04 21.88
CA ILE A 496 1.44 13.05 22.86
C ILE A 496 2.56 12.06 23.21
N GLU A 497 3.21 11.50 22.19
CA GLU A 497 4.32 10.56 22.36
C GLU A 497 5.66 11.24 22.07
N LYS A 498 6.67 10.93 22.91
CA LYS A 498 8.05 11.36 22.69
C LYS A 498 8.57 10.79 21.37
N SER A 499 9.51 11.53 20.74
CA SER A 499 10.19 11.07 19.52
C SER A 499 10.93 9.74 19.76
N GLN A 500 11.23 8.99 18.69
CA GLN A 500 12.04 7.77 18.84
C GLN A 500 13.40 8.11 19.45
N PHE A 501 14.00 9.21 19.02
CA PHE A 501 15.25 9.73 19.56
C PHE A 501 15.16 9.99 21.08
N ASP A 502 14.11 10.67 21.54
CA ASP A 502 13.94 11.00 22.95
C ASP A 502 13.62 9.76 23.80
N ARG A 503 12.85 8.81 23.27
CA ARG A 503 12.58 7.53 23.95
C ARG A 503 13.85 6.70 24.13
N LEU A 504 14.75 6.71 23.15
CA LEU A 504 15.99 5.95 23.20
C LEU A 504 17.07 6.62 24.07
N PHE A 505 17.25 7.93 23.93
CA PHE A 505 18.39 8.63 24.54
C PHE A 505 18.02 9.53 25.72
N ASN A 506 16.79 10.07 25.78
CA ASN A 506 16.41 11.12 26.72
C ASN A 506 15.34 10.69 27.73
N ASP A 507 15.04 9.39 27.87
CA ASP A 507 14.03 8.89 28.79
C ASP A 507 14.55 7.80 29.74
N PRO A 508 14.97 8.13 30.99
CA PRO A 508 15.21 9.48 31.51
C PRO A 508 16.50 10.11 30.95
N PRO A 509 16.67 11.44 30.95
CA PRO A 509 17.90 12.07 30.46
C PRO A 509 19.05 11.84 31.45
N LEU A 510 20.17 11.27 30.97
CA LEU A 510 21.39 11.07 31.75
C LEU A 510 22.38 12.23 31.60
N VAL A 511 22.32 12.91 30.47
CA VAL A 511 23.04 14.16 30.21
C VAL A 511 22.16 15.33 30.67
N ALA A 512 22.75 16.30 31.37
CA ALA A 512 22.02 17.51 31.76
C ALA A 512 21.54 18.27 30.51
N GLY A 513 20.21 18.40 30.36
CA GLY A 513 19.59 18.99 29.17
C GLY A 513 19.26 17.99 28.05
N GLY A 514 19.55 16.69 28.23
CA GLY A 514 19.35 15.66 27.21
C GLY A 514 20.54 15.54 26.25
N LEU A 515 20.61 14.42 25.54
CA LEU A 515 21.54 14.23 24.44
C LEU A 515 21.10 15.09 23.26
N ILE A 516 22.03 15.91 22.75
CA ILE A 516 21.82 16.80 21.59
C ILE A 516 22.87 16.46 20.53
N ARG A 517 22.54 16.67 19.26
CA ARG A 517 23.48 16.49 18.14
C ARG A 517 24.42 17.70 18.04
N ASP A 518 25.67 17.52 18.40
CA ASP A 518 26.67 18.59 18.45
C ASP A 518 27.94 18.28 17.63
N ASN A 519 27.93 17.20 16.83
CA ASN A 519 29.08 16.69 16.08
C ASN A 519 30.33 16.47 16.97
N THR A 520 30.14 16.33 18.29
CA THR A 520 31.23 16.02 19.22
C THR A 520 31.81 14.66 18.90
N ARG A 521 33.14 14.57 18.84
CA ARG A 521 33.84 13.31 18.57
C ARG A 521 34.05 12.53 19.88
N LEU A 522 33.43 11.36 19.95
CA LEU A 522 33.54 10.42 21.06
C LEU A 522 34.60 9.36 20.76
N ARG A 523 35.53 9.14 21.70
CA ARG A 523 36.44 7.99 21.68
C ARG A 523 35.80 6.82 22.40
N LEU A 524 35.64 5.68 21.74
CA LEU A 524 34.88 4.54 22.26
C LEU A 524 35.75 3.50 22.98
N HIS A 525 37.09 3.67 22.97
CA HIS A 525 37.99 2.78 23.69
C HIS A 525 37.77 2.85 25.22
N PRO A 526 37.76 1.71 25.95
CA PRO A 526 37.55 1.67 27.40
C PRO A 526 38.53 2.54 28.20
N ASP A 527 39.77 2.68 27.73
CA ASP A 527 40.77 3.55 28.39
C ASP A 527 40.36 5.03 28.46
N HIS A 528 39.45 5.47 27.59
CA HIS A 528 38.90 6.82 27.57
C HIS A 528 37.50 6.91 28.21
N ALA A 529 37.07 5.92 29.00
CA ALA A 529 35.71 5.86 29.55
C ALA A 529 35.29 7.11 30.36
N SER A 530 36.23 7.82 30.97
CA SER A 530 35.96 9.07 31.71
C SER A 530 35.60 10.26 30.82
N GLU A 531 36.02 10.27 29.55
CA GLU A 531 35.70 11.33 28.60
C GLU A 531 34.24 11.19 28.13
N HIS A 532 33.44 12.24 28.30
CA HIS A 532 32.01 12.25 27.94
C HIS A 532 31.22 11.06 28.54
N ALA A 533 31.53 10.70 29.79
CA ALA A 533 30.98 9.52 30.47
C ALA A 533 29.43 9.47 30.43
N ASP A 534 28.76 10.61 30.58
CA ASP A 534 27.29 10.69 30.56
C ASP A 534 26.71 10.38 29.17
N ILE A 535 27.36 10.85 28.11
CA ILE A 535 26.97 10.56 26.72
C ILE A 535 27.19 9.07 26.43
N LYS A 536 28.34 8.52 26.83
CA LYS A 536 28.63 7.08 26.67
C LYS A 536 27.68 6.21 27.46
N ALA A 537 27.33 6.59 28.69
CA ALA A 537 26.32 5.90 29.50
C ALA A 537 24.95 5.89 28.82
N THR A 538 24.59 7.00 28.17
CA THR A 538 23.36 7.11 27.37
C THR A 538 23.37 6.14 26.18
N LEU A 539 24.48 6.07 25.43
CA LEU A 539 24.64 5.13 24.31
C LEU A 539 24.61 3.67 24.77
N LYS A 540 25.30 3.35 25.88
CA LYS A 540 25.30 2.02 26.51
C LYS A 540 23.89 1.57 26.90
N ARG A 541 23.10 2.47 27.50
CA ARG A 541 21.71 2.20 27.83
C ARG A 541 20.86 1.95 26.58
N ALA A 542 20.95 2.83 25.59
CA ALA A 542 20.14 2.73 24.37
C ALA A 542 20.42 1.42 23.62
N CYS A 543 21.69 1.01 23.54
CA CYS A 543 22.11 -0.18 22.82
C CYS A 543 22.18 -1.44 23.69
N GLN A 544 21.84 -1.32 24.98
CA GLN A 544 21.88 -2.40 25.98
C GLN A 544 23.23 -3.12 26.01
N THR A 545 24.31 -2.34 26.06
CA THR A 545 25.69 -2.83 25.99
C THR A 545 26.58 -2.26 27.09
N ASP A 546 27.70 -2.92 27.36
CA ASP A 546 28.79 -2.41 28.18
C ASP A 546 29.83 -1.63 27.35
N ASP A 547 30.90 -1.17 27.99
CA ASP A 547 31.99 -0.41 27.33
C ASP A 547 32.74 -1.26 26.29
N GLU A 548 32.87 -2.57 26.52
CA GLU A 548 33.47 -3.48 25.53
C GLU A 548 32.60 -3.63 24.29
N GLY A 549 31.29 -3.85 24.45
CA GLY A 549 30.39 -3.93 23.30
C GLY A 549 30.21 -2.59 22.57
N LEU A 550 30.33 -1.45 23.27
CA LEU A 550 30.36 -0.12 22.63
C LEU A 550 31.63 0.04 21.75
N LEU A 551 32.78 -0.47 22.21
CA LEU A 551 34.00 -0.54 21.40
C LEU A 551 33.80 -1.44 20.17
N GLU A 552 33.17 -2.62 20.33
CA GLU A 552 32.89 -3.54 19.22
C GLU A 552 31.99 -2.89 18.15
N LEU A 553 30.95 -2.17 18.57
CA LEU A 553 30.10 -1.36 17.68
C LEU A 553 30.90 -0.26 16.99
N GLY A 554 31.76 0.43 17.74
CA GLY A 554 32.67 1.43 17.18
C GLY A 554 33.57 0.86 16.09
N ARG A 555 34.15 -0.33 16.30
CA ARG A 555 35.00 -1.02 15.33
C ARG A 555 34.24 -1.33 14.03
N LEU A 556 32.97 -1.71 14.11
CA LEU A 556 32.11 -1.95 12.93
C LEU A 556 31.80 -0.66 12.14
N ILE A 557 31.64 0.47 12.83
CA ILE A 557 31.28 1.76 12.21
C ILE A 557 32.50 2.49 11.64
N SER A 558 33.60 2.55 12.38
CA SER A 558 34.76 3.40 12.06
C SER A 558 35.78 2.69 11.17
N GLY A 559 35.89 1.35 11.25
CA GLY A 559 36.88 0.58 10.49
C GLY A 559 38.35 0.89 10.83
N LEU A 560 38.59 1.70 11.89
CA LEU A 560 39.90 2.16 12.32
C LEU A 560 40.58 1.18 13.30
N ALA A 561 41.90 1.29 13.42
CA ALA A 561 42.70 0.53 14.38
C ALA A 561 42.38 0.92 15.84
N ASP A 562 42.72 0.03 16.76
CA ASP A 562 42.15 -0.04 18.12
C ASP A 562 42.21 1.24 18.96
N ALA A 563 43.27 2.05 18.79
CA ALA A 563 43.49 3.26 19.57
C ALA A 563 42.67 4.48 19.11
N ASP A 564 42.18 4.49 17.86
CA ASP A 564 41.49 5.65 17.24
C ASP A 564 39.99 5.41 17.00
N VAL A 565 39.44 4.30 17.54
CA VAL A 565 38.03 3.96 17.38
C VAL A 565 37.16 5.03 18.05
N GLY A 566 36.43 5.76 17.22
CA GLY A 566 35.57 6.85 17.66
C GLY A 566 34.48 7.18 16.64
N MET A 567 33.48 7.91 17.11
CA MET A 567 32.33 8.33 16.32
C MET A 567 31.95 9.77 16.65
N ASN A 568 31.34 10.47 15.72
CA ASN A 568 30.73 11.78 15.99
C ASN A 568 29.26 11.61 16.42
N VAL A 569 28.78 12.46 17.33
CA VAL A 569 27.36 12.53 17.74
C VAL A 569 26.52 13.20 16.64
N ILE A 570 26.34 12.48 15.55
CA ILE A 570 25.52 12.85 14.40
C ILE A 570 24.51 11.74 14.10
N MET A 571 23.38 12.09 13.47
CA MET A 571 22.25 11.16 13.28
C MET A 571 22.64 9.88 12.53
N SER A 572 23.50 9.98 11.52
CA SER A 572 23.95 8.83 10.74
C SER A 572 24.71 7.81 11.58
N HIS A 573 25.64 8.26 12.43
CA HIS A 573 26.41 7.38 13.30
C HIS A 573 25.57 6.81 14.45
N LEU A 574 24.70 7.63 15.06
CA LEU A 574 23.79 7.17 16.13
C LEU A 574 22.81 6.10 15.61
N SER A 575 22.22 6.34 14.42
CA SER A 575 21.34 5.37 13.77
C SER A 575 22.09 4.09 13.42
N ALA A 576 23.27 4.18 12.79
CA ALA A 576 24.06 3.00 12.44
C ALA A 576 24.46 2.17 13.67
N LEU A 577 24.88 2.82 14.75
CA LEU A 577 25.25 2.16 16.00
C LEU A 577 24.07 1.40 16.60
N TYR A 578 22.92 2.05 16.69
CA TYR A 578 21.71 1.42 17.20
C TYR A 578 21.23 0.29 16.28
N THR A 579 21.28 0.45 14.96
CA THR A 579 20.93 -0.61 13.99
C THR A 579 21.81 -1.85 14.15
N LEU A 580 23.12 -1.70 14.35
CA LEU A 580 24.01 -2.86 14.57
C LEU A 580 23.73 -3.55 15.91
N SER A 581 23.33 -2.79 16.94
CA SER A 581 22.84 -3.37 18.18
C SER A 581 21.54 -4.17 17.97
N LEU A 582 20.64 -3.71 17.10
CA LEU A 582 19.42 -4.44 16.71
C LEU A 582 19.77 -5.72 15.94
N TRP A 583 20.76 -5.67 15.04
CA TRP A 583 21.23 -6.85 14.32
C TRP A 583 21.69 -7.94 15.28
N ALA A 584 22.53 -7.60 16.26
CA ALA A 584 23.00 -8.57 17.24
C ALA A 584 21.82 -9.17 18.05
N ARG A 585 20.97 -8.29 18.61
CA ARG A 585 19.83 -8.70 19.45
C ARG A 585 18.85 -9.62 18.71
N HIS A 586 18.42 -9.26 17.51
CA HIS A 586 17.38 -10.01 16.78
C HIS A 586 17.87 -11.30 16.14
N HIS A 587 19.18 -11.45 15.94
CA HIS A 587 19.78 -12.71 15.49
C HIS A 587 20.28 -13.59 16.65
N GLY A 588 20.05 -13.18 17.91
CA GLY A 588 20.49 -13.94 19.08
C GLY A 588 22.01 -13.99 19.24
N LEU A 589 22.72 -12.95 18.76
CA LEU A 589 24.17 -12.84 18.79
C LEU A 589 24.61 -11.79 19.83
N THR A 590 25.77 -12.01 20.43
CA THR A 590 26.52 -10.95 21.11
C THR A 590 27.21 -10.04 20.08
N LEU A 591 27.60 -8.82 20.48
CA LEU A 591 28.26 -7.86 19.58
C LEU A 591 29.61 -8.37 19.07
N THR A 592 30.33 -9.14 19.89
CA THR A 592 31.58 -9.81 19.51
C THR A 592 31.33 -10.93 18.50
N GLU A 593 30.30 -11.76 18.71
CA GLU A 593 29.89 -12.80 17.77
C GLU A 593 29.42 -12.21 16.43
N LEU A 594 28.65 -11.12 16.46
CA LEU A 594 28.25 -10.42 15.24
C LEU A 594 29.46 -9.95 14.45
N ARG A 595 30.44 -9.32 15.11
CA ARG A 595 31.67 -8.90 14.42
C ARG A 595 32.45 -10.08 13.86
N GLN A 596 32.62 -11.16 14.64
CA GLN A 596 33.31 -12.36 14.16
C GLN A 596 32.63 -12.95 12.93
N LEU A 597 31.29 -13.02 12.95
CA LEU A 597 30.50 -13.49 11.82
C LEU A 597 30.70 -12.61 10.58
N LEU A 598 30.59 -11.29 10.73
CA LEU A 598 30.83 -10.33 9.65
C LEU A 598 32.25 -10.40 9.09
N GLN A 599 33.26 -10.62 9.94
CA GLN A 599 34.64 -10.83 9.51
C GLN A 599 34.82 -12.13 8.72
N MET A 600 34.20 -13.23 9.16
CA MET A 600 34.23 -14.50 8.43
C MET A 600 33.56 -14.41 7.06
N MET A 601 32.53 -13.57 6.94
CA MET A 601 31.80 -13.32 5.70
C MET A 601 32.53 -12.34 4.76
N GLY A 602 33.59 -11.67 5.23
CA GLY A 602 34.33 -10.70 4.44
C GLY A 602 33.58 -9.38 4.23
N ALA A 603 32.73 -8.99 5.18
CA ALA A 603 31.99 -7.73 5.10
C ALA A 603 32.96 -6.53 4.98
N PRO A 604 32.65 -5.54 4.12
CA PRO A 604 33.51 -4.36 3.98
C PRO A 604 33.49 -3.53 5.27
N HIS A 605 34.68 -3.10 5.69
CA HIS A 605 34.87 -2.21 6.82
C HIS A 605 35.43 -0.88 6.29
N PRO A 606 34.87 0.27 6.68
CA PRO A 606 33.76 0.46 7.61
C PRO A 606 32.37 0.21 6.98
N MET A 607 31.39 -0.23 7.77
CA MET A 607 30.06 -0.60 7.25
C MET A 607 29.27 0.57 6.63
N HIS A 608 29.62 1.82 6.94
CA HIS A 608 28.99 2.99 6.32
C HIS A 608 29.30 3.12 4.82
N SER A 609 30.32 2.40 4.30
CA SER A 609 30.65 2.39 2.87
C SER A 609 29.70 1.56 2.01
N LEU A 610 28.81 0.76 2.62
CA LEU A 610 27.84 -0.05 1.89
C LEU A 610 26.77 0.85 1.27
N ASP A 611 26.30 0.51 0.08
CA ASP A 611 25.08 1.07 -0.49
C ASP A 611 23.85 0.32 0.08
N ASN A 612 22.63 0.80 -0.22
CA ASN A 612 21.41 0.18 0.33
C ASN A 612 21.28 -1.28 -0.11
N SER A 613 21.71 -1.61 -1.32
CA SER A 613 21.67 -2.97 -1.86
C SER A 613 22.65 -3.89 -1.13
N GLY A 614 23.90 -3.46 -0.94
CA GLY A 614 24.92 -4.20 -0.21
C GLY A 614 24.57 -4.39 1.26
N TRP A 615 23.97 -3.38 1.90
CA TRP A 615 23.47 -3.48 3.28
C TRP A 615 22.42 -4.59 3.43
N GLN A 616 21.46 -4.66 2.50
CA GLN A 616 20.41 -5.67 2.54
C GLN A 616 20.92 -7.07 2.22
N LEU A 617 21.82 -7.20 1.25
CA LEU A 617 22.45 -8.48 0.95
C LEU A 617 23.17 -9.03 2.18
N LEU A 618 23.95 -8.19 2.86
CA LEU A 618 24.66 -8.57 4.07
C LEU A 618 23.70 -8.97 5.20
N LEU A 619 22.61 -8.21 5.40
CA LEU A 619 21.57 -8.56 6.38
C LEU A 619 20.95 -9.93 6.07
N GLN A 620 20.65 -10.20 4.80
CA GLN A 620 20.10 -11.49 4.36
C GLN A 620 21.10 -12.63 4.58
N GLU A 621 22.38 -12.41 4.32
CA GLU A 621 23.41 -13.42 4.53
C GLU A 621 23.61 -13.71 6.04
N VAL A 622 23.66 -12.68 6.89
CA VAL A 622 23.72 -12.82 8.36
C VAL A 622 22.51 -13.63 8.85
N ARG A 623 21.32 -13.27 8.37
CA ARG A 623 20.08 -14.02 8.64
C ARG A 623 20.19 -15.48 8.22
N SER A 624 20.58 -15.75 6.97
CA SER A 624 20.65 -17.11 6.45
C SER A 624 21.66 -17.97 7.22
N THR A 625 22.76 -17.37 7.64
CA THR A 625 23.83 -18.06 8.36
C THR A 625 23.41 -18.35 9.80
N THR A 626 22.75 -17.40 10.46
CA THR A 626 22.23 -17.57 11.83
C THR A 626 21.10 -18.58 11.89
N ASP A 627 20.15 -18.55 10.95
CA ASP A 627 19.11 -19.57 10.80
C ASP A 627 19.72 -20.96 10.56
N TRP A 628 20.77 -21.05 9.72
CA TRP A 628 21.48 -22.29 9.41
C TRP A 628 22.28 -22.84 10.60
N MET A 629 22.91 -21.97 11.39
CA MET A 629 23.63 -22.33 12.62
C MET A 629 22.64 -22.84 13.67
N ALA A 630 21.53 -22.12 13.87
CA ALA A 630 20.48 -22.51 14.80
C ALA A 630 19.89 -23.88 14.45
N ALA A 631 19.62 -24.15 13.16
CA ALA A 631 19.12 -25.44 12.69
C ALA A 631 20.10 -26.61 12.94
N ARG A 632 21.42 -26.33 13.02
CA ARG A 632 22.47 -27.33 13.30
C ARG A 632 22.86 -27.39 14.77
N GLY A 633 22.36 -26.48 15.60
CA GLY A 633 22.81 -26.32 16.98
C GLY A 633 24.28 -25.88 17.10
N TRP A 634 24.78 -25.10 16.13
CA TRP A 634 26.15 -24.61 16.12
C TRP A 634 26.24 -23.19 16.69
N THR A 635 27.33 -22.89 17.39
CA THR A 635 27.65 -21.53 17.84
C THR A 635 28.55 -20.81 16.84
N VAL A 636 28.64 -19.48 16.95
CA VAL A 636 29.58 -18.68 16.13
C VAL A 636 31.03 -19.12 16.38
N HIS A 637 31.35 -19.52 17.61
CA HIS A 637 32.67 -20.03 17.96
C HIS A 637 33.00 -21.35 17.24
N ASP A 638 32.03 -22.28 17.14
CA ASP A 638 32.22 -23.53 16.41
C ASP A 638 32.51 -23.25 14.93
N LEU A 639 31.77 -22.31 14.34
CA LEU A 639 31.99 -21.88 12.96
C LEU A 639 33.37 -21.26 12.78
N GLN A 640 33.77 -20.35 13.68
CA GLN A 640 35.10 -19.72 13.67
C GLN A 640 36.22 -20.74 13.79
N LEU A 641 36.05 -21.78 14.62
CA LEU A 641 37.04 -22.82 14.80
C LEU A 641 37.21 -23.68 13.54
N MET A 642 36.15 -23.84 12.75
CA MET A 642 36.13 -24.56 11.47
C MET A 642 36.63 -23.70 10.29
N THR A 643 36.44 -22.39 10.32
CA THR A 643 36.78 -21.47 9.20
C THR A 643 38.10 -20.72 9.38
N ARG A 644 38.70 -20.74 10.57
CA ARG A 644 40.01 -20.10 10.80
C ARG A 644 41.10 -20.73 9.92
N ALA A 645 41.92 -19.87 9.30
CA ALA A 645 43.09 -20.30 8.55
C ALA A 645 44.21 -20.87 9.46
N ASP A 646 44.24 -20.46 10.72
CA ASP A 646 45.32 -20.80 11.65
C ASP A 646 45.06 -22.08 12.45
N GLY A 647 45.76 -23.15 12.05
CA GLY A 647 45.80 -24.45 12.72
C GLY A 647 46.57 -24.44 14.04
N ARG A 648 46.10 -23.71 15.06
CA ARG A 648 46.54 -23.96 16.44
C ARG A 648 45.80 -25.18 16.98
N ALA A 649 46.25 -26.37 16.58
CA ALA A 649 45.81 -27.63 17.17
C ALA A 649 46.37 -27.76 18.60
N GLY A 650 45.56 -28.26 19.53
CA GLY A 650 45.97 -28.56 20.90
C GLY A 650 47.23 -29.43 20.89
N ARG A 651 48.32 -28.92 21.47
CA ARG A 651 49.66 -29.50 21.38
C ARG A 651 49.69 -30.98 21.78
N GLU A 652 48.90 -31.40 22.78
CA GLU A 652 48.90 -32.78 23.28
C GLU A 652 48.22 -33.78 22.33
N ARG A 653 47.05 -33.47 21.76
CA ARG A 653 46.40 -34.34 20.77
C ARG A 653 47.20 -34.39 19.46
N ALA A 654 47.78 -33.27 19.04
CA ALA A 654 48.69 -33.24 17.89
C ALA A 654 49.98 -34.02 18.16
N LEU A 655 50.50 -34.02 19.39
CA LEU A 655 51.62 -34.88 19.80
C LEU A 655 51.22 -36.35 19.86
N HIS A 656 50.02 -36.68 20.33
CA HIS A 656 49.52 -38.05 20.36
C HIS A 656 49.33 -38.61 18.94
N CYS A 657 48.75 -37.82 18.02
CA CYS A 657 48.69 -38.19 16.60
C CYS A 657 50.08 -38.36 16.00
N ARG A 658 51.01 -37.42 16.25
CA ARG A 658 52.40 -37.56 15.79
C ARG A 658 53.11 -38.79 16.37
N ARG A 659 52.90 -39.12 17.64
CA ARG A 659 53.45 -40.34 18.27
C ARG A 659 52.82 -41.61 17.68
N ALA A 660 51.52 -41.59 17.40
CA ALA A 660 50.82 -42.69 16.76
C ALA A 660 51.25 -42.89 15.29
N GLU A 661 51.60 -41.81 14.58
CA GLU A 661 52.19 -41.85 13.24
C GLU A 661 53.66 -42.27 13.24
N GLN A 662 54.42 -41.98 14.31
CA GLN A 662 55.83 -42.38 14.46
C GLN A 662 56.00 -43.83 14.94
N ALA A 663 55.07 -44.37 15.72
CA ALA A 663 55.13 -45.73 16.26
C ALA A 663 55.28 -46.88 15.20
N PRO A 664 54.71 -46.80 13.98
CA PRO A 664 54.93 -47.79 12.93
C PRO A 664 56.24 -47.56 12.16
N VAL A 665 56.82 -46.36 12.19
CA VAL A 665 58.02 -45.98 11.41
C VAL A 665 59.31 -46.50 12.05
N ASP A 666 59.34 -46.63 13.38
CA ASP A 666 60.49 -47.16 14.13
C ASP A 666 60.56 -48.70 14.18
N ARG A 667 59.56 -49.41 13.64
CA ARG A 667 59.60 -50.87 13.48
C ARG A 667 59.87 -51.23 12.01
N ARG A 668 61.12 -51.08 11.55
CA ARG A 668 61.62 -51.83 10.39
C ARG A 668 62.30 -53.13 10.83
N PRO A 669 62.05 -54.26 10.13
CA PRO A 669 62.53 -55.57 10.52
C PRO A 669 64.02 -55.71 10.21
N GLU A 670 64.81 -56.16 11.18
CA GLU A 670 66.19 -56.58 10.95
C GLU A 670 66.22 -57.79 10.00
N ARG A 671 66.99 -57.61 8.93
CA ARG A 671 67.30 -58.60 7.89
C ARG A 671 68.07 -59.78 8.51
N ARG A 672 67.65 -61.01 8.17
CA ARG A 672 68.59 -62.14 8.03
C ARG A 672 68.66 -62.57 6.57
N THR A 673 69.73 -62.13 5.92
CA THR A 673 70.45 -62.83 4.85
C THR A 673 70.70 -64.29 5.29
N GLY A 674 70.46 -65.37 4.56
CA GLY A 674 70.46 -65.61 3.12
C GLY A 674 71.45 -66.76 2.89
N ASP A 675 71.00 -67.97 2.51
CA ASP A 675 71.67 -68.79 1.50
C ASP A 675 70.89 -70.06 1.10
N LYS A 676 70.79 -70.24 -0.23
CA LYS A 676 70.76 -71.48 -1.05
C LYS A 676 69.62 -72.51 -0.94
N GLN A 677 68.77 -72.47 -1.99
CA GLN A 677 68.43 -73.54 -2.98
C GLN A 677 68.01 -74.97 -2.53
N PRO A 678 67.36 -75.79 -3.39
CA PRO A 678 66.21 -75.57 -4.29
C PRO A 678 65.20 -76.77 -4.26
N TYR A 679 64.24 -76.79 -5.20
CA TYR A 679 63.46 -77.96 -5.68
C TYR A 679 62.14 -78.40 -4.99
N ARG A 680 61.03 -78.04 -5.67
CA ARG A 680 59.87 -78.83 -6.16
C ARG A 680 59.23 -79.98 -5.35
N ARG A 681 57.89 -79.98 -5.50
CA ARG A 681 56.90 -81.09 -5.48
C ARG A 681 56.56 -81.66 -4.11
N SER A 682 55.31 -82.00 -3.77
CA SER A 682 53.98 -81.90 -4.37
C SER A 682 53.02 -82.51 -3.34
N ASP A 683 51.77 -82.06 -3.36
CA ASP A 683 50.57 -82.76 -2.92
C ASP A 683 50.44 -83.21 -1.46
N VAL A 684 49.36 -82.79 -0.82
CA VAL A 684 48.15 -83.59 -0.55
C VAL A 684 47.25 -82.71 0.32
N GLY A 685 45.99 -82.57 -0.09
CA GLY A 685 45.00 -81.73 0.58
C GLY A 685 44.40 -82.37 1.85
N PRO A 686 43.07 -82.41 1.94
CA PRO A 686 42.29 -81.32 2.50
C PRO A 686 41.29 -81.84 3.54
N ALA A 687 40.80 -80.98 4.44
CA ALA A 687 39.57 -81.19 5.23
C ALA A 687 39.50 -80.10 6.31
N ALA A 688 38.37 -79.62 6.80
CA ALA A 688 36.94 -79.73 6.50
C ALA A 688 36.27 -78.78 7.54
N VAL A 689 35.24 -77.98 7.20
CA VAL A 689 33.82 -78.26 7.54
C VAL A 689 33.55 -78.14 9.07
N HIS A 690 32.63 -77.36 9.64
CA HIS A 690 31.34 -76.80 9.21
C HIS A 690 30.87 -75.67 10.19
N PRO A 691 29.77 -74.96 9.88
CA PRO A 691 29.23 -73.75 10.52
C PRO A 691 28.02 -74.04 11.42
N LEU A 692 27.47 -73.02 12.08
CA LEU A 692 26.08 -73.05 12.59
C LEU A 692 25.38 -71.67 12.45
N HIS A 693 24.26 -71.69 11.73
CA HIS A 693 23.13 -70.74 11.71
C HIS A 693 22.15 -71.07 12.89
N PRO A 694 20.91 -70.52 12.96
CA PRO A 694 20.50 -69.18 13.40
C PRO A 694 19.45 -69.24 14.55
N VAL A 695 19.10 -68.13 15.21
CA VAL A 695 17.80 -68.02 15.91
C VAL A 695 17.29 -66.58 15.82
N ASP A 696 16.07 -66.44 15.33
CA ASP A 696 15.23 -65.24 15.36
C ASP A 696 13.86 -65.67 15.90
N PRO A 697 13.19 -64.87 16.76
CA PRO A 697 11.75 -64.75 16.60
C PRO A 697 11.23 -63.30 16.77
N ARG A 698 10.57 -62.80 15.71
CA ARG A 698 9.27 -62.07 15.65
C ARG A 698 8.93 -61.19 16.88
N GLY A 699 8.99 -59.86 16.85
CA GLY A 699 8.14 -58.88 16.12
C GLY A 699 7.34 -58.02 17.16
N PRO A 700 6.62 -56.93 16.84
CA PRO A 700 6.60 -56.05 15.66
C PRO A 700 6.74 -54.53 16.03
N GLY A 701 6.88 -53.65 15.02
CA GLY A 701 6.38 -52.27 15.12
C GLY A 701 7.30 -51.15 14.62
N GLN A 702 6.95 -50.59 13.46
CA GLN A 702 7.34 -49.26 12.93
C GLN A 702 8.76 -49.09 12.36
N ARG A 703 8.89 -49.40 11.06
CA ARG A 703 9.91 -48.81 10.19
C ARG A 703 9.29 -47.67 9.38
N ALA A 704 9.88 -46.49 9.51
CA ALA A 704 9.80 -45.44 8.50
C ALA A 704 10.60 -45.87 7.24
N PRO A 705 10.09 -45.64 6.01
CA PRO A 705 10.83 -46.00 4.81
C PRO A 705 11.86 -44.92 4.47
N CYS A 706 13.08 -45.38 4.21
CA CYS A 706 14.13 -44.64 3.53
C CYS A 706 13.66 -44.22 2.13
N CYS A 707 13.93 -42.97 1.77
CA CYS A 707 13.63 -42.39 0.47
C CYS A 707 14.32 -43.15 -0.67
N ALA A 708 13.53 -43.89 -1.45
CA ALA A 708 13.83 -44.21 -2.83
C ALA A 708 13.42 -43.03 -3.72
N GLY A 709 14.19 -42.80 -4.79
CA GLY A 709 14.10 -41.63 -5.66
C GLY A 709 12.71 -41.35 -6.25
N SER A 710 12.40 -40.07 -6.37
CA SER A 710 11.15 -39.55 -6.95
C SER A 710 11.45 -38.76 -8.24
N PRO A 711 10.65 -38.88 -9.31
CA PRO A 711 10.95 -38.49 -10.69
C PRO A 711 10.75 -37.00 -10.99
N VAL A 712 10.93 -36.12 -10.01
CA VAL A 712 10.65 -34.68 -10.12
C VAL A 712 11.81 -33.93 -10.82
N LEU A 713 13.02 -34.48 -10.78
CA LEU A 713 14.21 -33.88 -11.41
C LEU A 713 14.22 -34.00 -12.94
N GLN A 714 13.46 -34.92 -13.54
CA GLN A 714 13.38 -35.03 -15.01
C GLN A 714 12.33 -34.09 -15.63
N GLY A 715 11.36 -33.61 -14.83
CA GLY A 715 10.35 -32.64 -15.28
C GLY A 715 10.88 -31.20 -15.35
N LEU A 716 11.81 -30.84 -14.45
CA LEU A 716 12.41 -29.50 -14.41
C LEU A 716 13.37 -29.26 -15.58
N ASP A 717 14.19 -30.26 -15.94
CA ASP A 717 15.07 -30.19 -17.12
C ASP A 717 14.31 -30.06 -18.44
N ALA A 718 13.08 -30.59 -18.52
CA ALA A 718 12.24 -30.48 -19.71
C ALA A 718 11.61 -29.08 -19.86
N LEU A 719 11.26 -28.45 -18.73
CA LEU A 719 10.71 -27.09 -18.66
C LEU A 719 11.78 -26.03 -18.93
N GLU A 720 13.01 -26.27 -18.47
CA GLU A 720 14.18 -25.41 -18.72
C GLU A 720 14.54 -25.39 -20.22
N ARG A 721 14.44 -26.54 -20.91
CA ARG A 721 14.65 -26.61 -22.37
C ARG A 721 13.54 -25.92 -23.18
N GLN A 722 12.28 -25.96 -22.71
CA GLN A 722 11.18 -25.26 -23.36
C GLN A 722 11.25 -23.73 -23.17
N LEU A 723 11.67 -23.25 -22.00
CA LEU A 723 11.85 -21.83 -21.74
C LEU A 723 13.05 -21.24 -22.50
N CYS A 724 14.16 -21.97 -22.63
CA CYS A 724 15.28 -21.56 -23.48
C CYS A 724 14.91 -21.52 -24.98
N GLN A 725 14.04 -22.42 -25.45
CA GLN A 725 13.58 -22.40 -26.84
C GLN A 725 12.62 -21.23 -27.13
N LEU A 726 11.74 -20.87 -26.18
CA LEU A 726 10.84 -19.71 -26.31
C LEU A 726 11.61 -18.37 -26.27
N GLY A 727 12.63 -18.24 -25.41
CA GLY A 727 13.51 -17.06 -25.36
C GLY A 727 14.34 -16.86 -26.64
N SER A 728 14.67 -17.94 -27.36
CA SER A 728 15.42 -17.87 -28.63
C SER A 728 14.56 -17.51 -29.85
N ARG A 729 13.24 -17.74 -29.80
CA ARG A 729 12.29 -17.41 -30.89
C ARG A 729 11.72 -15.98 -30.79
N ALA A 730 11.73 -15.37 -29.61
CA ALA A 730 11.26 -14.00 -29.42
C ALA A 730 12.27 -12.92 -29.85
N ASN A 731 13.51 -13.29 -30.18
CA ASN A 731 14.60 -12.36 -30.54
C ASN A 731 14.97 -12.33 -32.04
N ALA A 732 14.13 -12.90 -32.92
CA ALA A 732 14.43 -13.01 -34.35
C ALA A 732 13.41 -12.38 -35.31
N ASP A 733 12.35 -11.74 -34.83
CA ASP A 733 11.46 -10.93 -35.66
C ASP A 733 11.22 -9.58 -34.98
N VAL A 734 11.93 -8.56 -35.47
CA VAL A 734 11.59 -7.13 -35.54
C VAL A 734 12.91 -6.37 -35.78
N LEU A 735 13.25 -6.21 -37.06
CA LEU A 735 14.26 -5.27 -37.56
C LEU A 735 13.51 -4.22 -38.40
N PRO A 736 13.53 -2.92 -38.05
CA PRO A 736 12.95 -1.89 -38.90
C PRO A 736 13.89 -1.53 -40.06
N ARG A 737 13.30 -1.35 -41.23
CA ARG A 737 13.96 -0.97 -42.49
C ARG A 737 14.57 0.45 -42.42
N LYS A 738 15.74 0.54 -43.05
CA LYS A 738 16.60 1.69 -43.37
C LYS A 738 15.85 2.99 -43.73
N LEU A 739 16.22 4.08 -43.07
CA LEU A 739 16.04 5.47 -43.51
C LEU A 739 17.22 5.88 -44.40
N HIS A 740 16.92 6.39 -45.60
CA HIS A 740 17.86 7.06 -46.49
C HIS A 740 17.78 8.58 -46.25
N ARG A 741 18.93 9.22 -46.01
CA ARG A 741 19.14 10.66 -46.25
C ARG A 741 19.16 10.93 -47.77
N PRO A 742 18.91 12.17 -48.21
CA PRO A 742 20.05 13.03 -48.53
C PRO A 742 19.89 14.51 -48.15
N ASP A 743 21.03 15.12 -47.85
CA ASP A 743 21.28 16.57 -47.84
C ASP A 743 21.39 17.13 -49.27
N SER A 744 21.15 18.45 -49.39
CA SER A 744 21.74 19.47 -50.30
C SER A 744 20.77 20.32 -51.14
N ALA A 745 20.93 21.64 -50.99
CA ALA A 745 20.15 22.78 -51.50
C ALA A 745 20.55 23.21 -52.94
N PRO A 746 20.29 24.46 -53.41
CA PRO A 746 19.05 25.22 -53.64
C PRO A 746 18.87 25.64 -55.13
N GLY A 747 17.71 26.18 -55.52
CA GLY A 747 17.54 26.76 -56.86
C GLY A 747 16.26 27.58 -57.11
N ALA A 748 16.42 28.90 -57.08
CA ALA A 748 15.85 29.92 -57.97
C ALA A 748 14.31 30.13 -58.15
N ASN A 749 13.89 31.27 -57.58
CA ASN A 749 13.13 32.39 -58.20
C ASN A 749 11.60 32.35 -58.42
N PRO A 750 10.96 33.56 -58.43
CA PRO A 750 9.60 33.79 -57.96
C PRO A 750 8.65 34.30 -59.06
N GLY A 751 7.35 34.41 -58.74
CA GLY A 751 6.39 35.04 -59.66
C GLY A 751 5.01 35.27 -59.07
N ASN A 752 4.78 36.50 -58.59
CA ASN A 752 3.62 37.38 -58.79
C ASN A 752 2.17 36.86 -58.79
N GLY A 753 1.31 37.63 -58.10
CA GLY A 753 -0.10 37.87 -58.47
C GLY A 753 -1.04 37.79 -57.25
N ARG A 754 -1.20 38.82 -56.41
CA ARG A 754 -2.14 39.98 -56.49
C ARG A 754 -3.63 39.64 -56.70
N HIS A 755 -4.45 40.30 -55.85
CA HIS A 755 -5.91 40.58 -55.92
C HIS A 755 -6.86 39.41 -55.56
N ALA A 756 -7.99 39.55 -54.88
CA ALA A 756 -8.78 40.66 -54.31
C ALA A 756 -9.73 40.06 -53.23
N ALA A 757 -9.94 40.71 -52.07
CA ALA A 757 -11.09 41.55 -51.69
C ALA A 757 -12.47 40.86 -51.52
N ASN A 758 -13.09 41.15 -50.36
CA ASN A 758 -14.53 41.14 -50.01
C ASN A 758 -15.20 39.75 -49.85
N ALA A 759 -16.13 39.49 -48.92
CA ALA A 759 -16.89 40.27 -47.96
C ALA A 759 -17.54 39.29 -46.95
N GLY A 760 -18.06 39.80 -45.82
CA GLY A 760 -19.15 39.14 -45.09
C GLY A 760 -19.10 39.27 -43.57
N ALA A 761 -19.50 40.43 -43.07
CA ALA A 761 -19.93 40.61 -41.69
C ALA A 761 -21.31 39.96 -41.49
N GLY A 762 -21.56 39.39 -40.32
CA GLY A 762 -22.86 38.93 -39.87
C GLY A 762 -22.82 38.74 -38.35
N ALA A 763 -23.70 39.47 -37.68
CA ALA A 763 -23.76 39.68 -36.24
C ALA A 763 -24.60 38.62 -35.49
N ASP A 764 -24.51 38.71 -34.16
CA ASP A 764 -25.48 38.30 -33.13
C ASP A 764 -25.80 36.80 -32.94
N GLN A 765 -25.21 36.20 -31.89
CA GLN A 765 -25.91 35.76 -30.66
C GLN A 765 -24.91 35.29 -29.60
#